data_AF-A0A1Y4HEV3-F1
#
_entry.id   AF-A0A1Y4HEV3-F1
#
_cell.length_a   1.000
_cell.length_b   1.000
_cell.length_c   1.000
_cell.angle_alpha   90.00
_cell.angle_beta   90.00
_cell.angle_gamma   90.00
#
_symmetry.space_group_name_H-M   'P 1'
#
loop_
_entity.id
_entity.type
_entity.pdbx_description
1 polymer ?
#
loop_
_entity_poly.entity_id
_entity_poly.type
_entity_poly.pdbx_seq_one_letter_code
_entity_poly.pdbx_strand_id
1 'polypeptide(L)'
;MKIIEINEAEAIIEPFFDGGTSDYEDLDPRYRVLDEYEVQPLNGAVARAEQAWAFANLCVDRTVADKPVLQLRRRCDIDLTDYDTFILFGSLPKDFRLWVDAEIDGTVRRLLDGVPGTGTSDEYTARFEGARMTALTITVASRTDGIEGNLCWLGLAHSGRLEQMLSRKPQYPADWPGCFAENPPASPVPDIGILLGAEDLPVLREKLTKPPFAAVYQQKKQQARRDMAICPESYIGRFVPHYDRRWNRSRDKAWAPDLSQNACGMHTAIENLAFVGMVEGNVEMLRMAARHALSLAHCEYWCESPMGVLPGATWHHRSFTETIYCKTVALVLDWCGQLLTPFAKQILRDALAMKGLPRIESDFRRVEYIRHMNQGIVFSYGRVFAQLALLPRYPRYTRDLEQSEADLKEMINNYVQADGGVLEGPGYWMFTFNEVLPAFYALARMHGQPFTFYRDIFAGTGAFELSMLSMEDDSTVLHPVNDAHPRTHVSCALAGSFFQFTGDTAWKDLYERLLAQGEMDKDTFALIACPLPDGRVSGGDHICRIFPVTGQLGSLRTGQDLTTRVHLCTGPTYPTHFHADKGSLLLEAGGYTLCPDCGSANYFESELFYLRHARSHSLLYPMRADGVLSVQGRNERGGTVLNATEYEGAIDFASDDTAAWSDGVYKSVQRRMLSAFAELAVVEDTFTLGQADHVEFLLNCFGEWKLENGQAVARVGDVTLRVVPLNWQWSAPYVRDLQDGEHRPVWQLCAPYTAARAGRLLTALCIEKTMQVEIRPCAGGWEFAHGEKTVCLQENENQAEWKAI
;
A
#
# COMPACT_ATOMS: atom_id res chain seq x y z
N MET A 1 0.19 29.35 -17.34
CA MET A 1 1.43 28.56 -17.30
C MET A 1 2.60 29.47 -16.97
N LYS A 2 3.63 28.97 -16.26
CA LYS A 2 4.85 29.71 -15.92
C LYS A 2 6.05 28.78 -16.03
N ILE A 3 7.15 29.25 -16.62
CA ILE A 3 8.39 28.47 -16.70
C ILE A 3 9.11 28.58 -15.37
N ILE A 4 9.25 27.46 -14.66
CA ILE A 4 9.96 27.36 -13.40
C ILE A 4 11.16 26.44 -13.61
N GLU A 5 12.35 27.00 -13.65
CA GLU A 5 13.60 26.24 -13.82
C GLU A 5 13.81 25.28 -12.66
N ILE A 6 14.05 24.01 -13.00
CA ILE A 6 14.39 22.97 -12.02
C ILE A 6 15.85 22.58 -12.07
N ASN A 7 16.58 22.96 -13.12
CA ASN A 7 18.04 22.89 -13.24
C ASN A 7 18.49 23.72 -14.47
N GLU A 8 19.77 23.65 -14.83
CA GLU A 8 20.37 24.39 -15.94
C GLU A 8 19.84 24.02 -17.35
N ALA A 9 19.09 22.93 -17.48
CA ALA A 9 18.61 22.41 -18.76
C ALA A 9 17.09 22.21 -18.85
N GLU A 10 16.38 22.17 -17.71
CA GLU A 10 14.99 21.73 -17.62
C GLU A 10 14.14 22.69 -16.77
N ALA A 11 12.85 22.77 -17.10
CA ALA A 11 11.85 23.54 -16.38
C ALA A 11 10.50 22.82 -16.29
N ILE A 12 9.75 23.07 -15.22
CA ILE A 12 8.34 22.69 -15.10
C ILE A 12 7.50 23.89 -15.54
N ILE A 13 6.51 23.64 -16.39
CA ILE A 13 5.55 24.66 -16.85
C ILE A 13 4.16 24.51 -16.23
N GLU A 14 3.82 23.28 -15.82
CA GLU A 14 2.56 22.96 -15.15
C GLU A 14 2.76 21.89 -14.06
N PRO A 15 2.71 22.27 -12.78
CA PRO A 15 2.81 21.33 -11.67
C PRO A 15 1.43 20.84 -11.24
N PHE A 16 0.86 19.81 -11.90
CA PHE A 16 -0.44 19.25 -11.49
C PHE A 16 -0.41 18.64 -10.08
N PHE A 17 0.77 18.45 -9.49
CA PHE A 17 0.92 18.06 -8.10
C PHE A 17 0.68 19.20 -7.10
N ASP A 18 0.70 20.45 -7.55
CA ASP A 18 0.46 21.63 -6.70
C ASP A 18 -1.01 22.07 -6.81
N GLY A 19 -1.56 22.56 -5.71
CA GLY A 19 -2.97 22.96 -5.61
C GLY A 19 -3.91 21.88 -5.05
N GLY A 20 -3.45 20.63 -4.95
CA GLY A 20 -4.10 19.60 -4.15
C GLY A 20 -3.80 19.76 -2.65
N THR A 21 -4.68 19.22 -1.80
CA THR A 21 -4.40 19.03 -0.38
C THR A 21 -4.61 17.56 -0.02
N SER A 22 -3.73 17.01 0.82
CA SER A 22 -3.98 15.72 1.47
C SER A 22 -4.73 15.89 2.80
N ASP A 23 -4.84 17.12 3.28
CA ASP A 23 -5.69 17.48 4.41
C ASP A 23 -7.06 17.92 3.88
N TYR A 24 -8.05 17.03 3.98
CA TYR A 24 -9.39 17.25 3.46
C TYR A 24 -10.22 18.23 4.33
N GLU A 25 -9.73 18.55 5.54
CA GLU A 25 -10.31 19.56 6.42
C GLU A 25 -9.70 20.94 6.19
N ASP A 26 -8.67 21.04 5.34
CA ASP A 26 -8.09 22.31 4.92
C ASP A 26 -9.13 23.12 4.12
N LEU A 27 -9.74 24.09 4.82
CA LEU A 27 -10.76 24.98 4.27
C LEU A 27 -10.16 26.07 3.37
N ASP A 28 -8.83 26.22 3.33
CA ASP A 28 -8.20 27.27 2.54
C ASP A 28 -8.19 26.87 1.05
N PRO A 29 -8.91 27.61 0.18
CA PRO A 29 -8.96 27.28 -1.23
C PRO A 29 -7.57 27.49 -1.85
N ARG A 30 -6.93 26.38 -2.22
CA ARG A 30 -5.67 26.40 -2.97
C ARG A 30 -5.94 26.67 -4.44
N TYR A 31 -5.02 27.36 -5.10
CA TYR A 31 -5.03 27.49 -6.54
C TYR A 31 -4.83 26.11 -7.17
N ARG A 32 -5.85 25.59 -7.85
CA ARG A 32 -5.81 24.28 -8.52
C ARG A 32 -5.41 24.47 -9.97
N VAL A 33 -4.28 23.89 -10.35
CA VAL A 33 -3.74 24.01 -11.71
C VAL A 33 -4.74 23.55 -12.78
N LEU A 34 -5.53 22.51 -12.46
CA LEU A 34 -6.53 21.96 -13.37
C LEU A 34 -7.69 22.93 -13.66
N ASP A 35 -8.01 23.89 -12.78
CA ASP A 35 -9.14 24.82 -12.97
C ASP A 35 -8.91 25.78 -14.16
N GLU A 36 -7.67 25.93 -14.62
CA GLU A 36 -7.31 26.70 -15.82
C GLU A 36 -7.51 25.94 -17.14
N TYR A 37 -7.93 24.68 -17.06
CA TYR A 37 -8.19 23.84 -18.24
C TYR A 37 -9.69 23.78 -18.55
N GLU A 38 -10.02 23.90 -19.82
CA GLU A 38 -11.31 23.46 -20.35
C GLU A 38 -11.27 21.94 -20.48
N VAL A 39 -12.03 21.26 -19.63
CA VAL A 39 -12.13 19.79 -19.60
C VAL A 39 -13.44 19.37 -20.27
N GLN A 40 -13.34 18.52 -21.30
CA GLN A 40 -14.49 18.09 -22.09
C GLN A 40 -14.49 16.57 -22.31
N PRO A 41 -15.54 15.84 -21.87
CA PRO A 41 -15.77 14.47 -22.34
C PRO A 41 -16.17 14.47 -23.82
N LEU A 42 -15.66 13.51 -24.57
CA LEU A 42 -15.83 13.41 -26.02
C LEU A 42 -16.65 12.18 -26.41
N ASN A 43 -17.25 12.25 -27.60
CA ASN A 43 -17.87 11.11 -28.29
C ASN A 43 -18.96 10.34 -27.52
N GLY A 44 -19.52 10.92 -26.45
CA GLY A 44 -20.54 10.28 -25.60
C GLY A 44 -19.98 9.40 -24.47
N ALA A 45 -18.66 9.42 -24.28
CA ALA A 45 -18.01 8.80 -23.13
C ALA A 45 -18.43 9.48 -21.82
N VAL A 46 -18.33 8.74 -20.72
CA VAL A 46 -18.43 9.29 -19.35
C VAL A 46 -17.01 9.38 -18.83
N ALA A 47 -16.43 10.57 -18.91
CA ALA A 47 -15.05 10.82 -18.52
C ALA A 47 -14.91 12.20 -17.88
N ARG A 48 -13.95 12.33 -16.96
CA ARG A 48 -13.68 13.58 -16.24
C ARG A 48 -12.20 13.70 -15.88
N ALA A 49 -11.78 14.91 -15.57
CA ALA A 49 -10.48 15.16 -14.93
C ALA A 49 -10.71 15.84 -13.59
N GLU A 50 -9.98 15.39 -12.55
CA GLU A 50 -10.10 15.92 -11.20
C GLU A 50 -8.74 16.24 -10.60
N GLN A 51 -8.65 17.36 -9.88
CA GLN A 51 -7.46 17.70 -9.13
C GLN A 51 -7.41 16.86 -7.85
N ALA A 52 -6.43 15.95 -7.76
CA ALA A 52 -6.14 15.17 -6.57
C ALA A 52 -5.00 15.82 -5.75
N TRP A 53 -4.65 15.17 -4.62
CA TRP A 53 -3.67 15.71 -3.66
C TRP A 53 -2.26 15.89 -4.24
N ALA A 54 -1.85 15.07 -5.22
CA ALA A 54 -0.53 15.09 -5.84
C ALA A 54 -0.56 15.01 -7.38
N PHE A 55 -1.74 14.98 -8.01
CA PHE A 55 -1.87 14.79 -9.46
C PHE A 55 -3.17 15.39 -9.99
N ALA A 56 -3.30 15.48 -11.32
CA ALA A 56 -4.59 15.55 -11.99
C ALA A 56 -4.99 14.14 -12.46
N ASN A 57 -6.09 13.60 -11.92
CA ASN A 57 -6.60 12.28 -12.27
C ASN A 57 -7.47 12.37 -13.53
N LEU A 58 -7.35 11.38 -14.41
CA LEU A 58 -8.10 11.23 -15.65
C LEU A 58 -8.97 9.97 -15.49
N CYS A 59 -10.26 10.13 -15.22
CA CYS A 59 -11.18 9.03 -14.96
C CYS A 59 -12.06 8.77 -16.19
N VAL A 60 -12.15 7.52 -16.62
CA VAL A 60 -13.03 7.07 -17.71
C VAL A 60 -13.95 5.98 -17.16
N ASP A 61 -15.16 6.38 -16.74
CA ASP A 61 -16.18 5.48 -16.21
C ASP A 61 -16.75 4.60 -17.33
N ARG A 62 -17.04 5.21 -18.48
CA ARG A 62 -17.52 4.55 -19.69
C ARG A 62 -16.82 5.07 -20.93
N THR A 63 -16.16 4.18 -21.67
CA THR A 63 -15.42 4.47 -22.89
C THR A 63 -16.29 4.41 -24.14
N VAL A 64 -15.72 4.87 -25.26
CA VAL A 64 -16.21 4.60 -26.61
C VAL A 64 -15.04 4.06 -27.40
N ALA A 65 -15.08 2.76 -27.72
CA ALA A 65 -13.98 2.04 -28.33
C ALA A 65 -13.42 2.77 -29.56
N ASP A 66 -12.08 2.80 -29.65
CA ASP A 66 -11.29 3.39 -30.73
C ASP A 66 -11.52 4.89 -31.00
N LYS A 67 -12.09 5.63 -30.04
CA LYS A 67 -12.30 7.08 -30.15
C LYS A 67 -11.71 7.82 -28.95
N PRO A 68 -11.28 9.10 -29.13
CA PRO A 68 -10.99 9.99 -28.02
C PRO A 68 -12.16 10.09 -27.04
N VAL A 69 -11.89 10.07 -25.74
CA VAL A 69 -12.92 10.08 -24.68
C VAL A 69 -12.86 11.31 -23.79
N LEU A 70 -11.69 11.94 -23.67
CA LEU A 70 -11.50 13.11 -22.81
C LEU A 70 -10.47 14.05 -23.43
N GLN A 71 -10.76 15.36 -23.34
CA GLN A 71 -9.87 16.43 -23.78
C GLN A 71 -9.70 17.47 -22.68
N LEU A 72 -8.46 17.93 -22.50
CA LEU A 72 -8.08 19.03 -21.63
C LEU A 72 -7.40 20.09 -22.49
N ARG A 73 -7.94 21.30 -22.52
CA ARG A 73 -7.39 22.41 -23.31
C ARG A 73 -7.02 23.58 -22.43
N ARG A 74 -5.86 24.18 -22.67
CA ARG A 74 -5.41 25.38 -21.98
C ARG A 74 -4.82 26.40 -22.93
N ARG A 75 -5.23 27.65 -22.77
CA ARG A 75 -4.56 28.80 -23.38
C ARG A 75 -3.39 29.22 -22.51
N CYS A 76 -2.32 29.65 -23.16
CA CYS A 76 -1.11 30.04 -22.47
C CYS A 76 -0.37 31.12 -23.26
N ASP A 77 0.73 31.58 -22.69
CA ASP A 77 1.66 32.46 -23.36
C ASP A 77 3.03 32.22 -22.75
N ILE A 78 3.81 31.31 -23.34
CA ILE A 78 5.13 30.94 -22.83
C ILE A 78 6.20 31.06 -23.91
N ASP A 79 7.36 31.56 -23.50
CA ASP A 79 8.56 31.69 -24.33
C ASP A 79 9.33 30.36 -24.33
N LEU A 80 9.47 29.76 -25.51
CA LEU A 80 10.16 28.50 -25.71
C LEU A 80 11.61 28.67 -26.17
N THR A 81 12.11 29.89 -26.37
CA THR A 81 13.38 30.17 -27.06
C THR A 81 14.58 29.37 -26.54
N ASP A 82 14.59 29.08 -25.23
CA ASP A 82 15.66 28.37 -24.54
C ASP A 82 15.46 26.84 -24.46
N TYR A 83 14.41 26.30 -25.06
CA TYR A 83 14.02 24.89 -24.97
C TYR A 83 13.65 24.32 -26.34
N ASP A 84 13.85 23.02 -26.52
CA ASP A 84 13.60 22.33 -27.80
C ASP A 84 12.91 20.96 -27.62
N THR A 85 12.52 20.65 -26.38
CA THR A 85 11.91 19.39 -25.99
C THR A 85 10.76 19.63 -25.03
N PHE A 86 9.59 19.06 -25.33
CA PHE A 86 8.43 18.99 -24.44
C PHE A 86 8.48 17.70 -23.62
N ILE A 87 8.03 17.76 -22.37
CA ILE A 87 7.93 16.63 -21.45
C ILE A 87 6.55 16.62 -20.80
N LEU A 88 5.90 15.46 -20.82
CA LEU A 88 4.76 15.14 -19.96
C LEU A 88 5.18 14.01 -19.02
N PHE A 89 5.03 14.19 -17.72
CA PHE A 89 5.26 13.15 -16.72
C PHE A 89 3.94 12.74 -16.08
N GLY A 90 3.65 11.44 -16.05
CA GLY A 90 2.40 10.89 -15.49
C GLY A 90 2.36 9.36 -15.51
N SER A 91 1.45 8.78 -14.73
CA SER A 91 1.15 7.33 -14.75
C SER A 91 -0.08 7.07 -15.58
N LEU A 92 0.11 6.53 -16.80
CA LEU A 92 -0.97 6.28 -17.75
C LEU A 92 -1.13 4.77 -17.98
N PRO A 93 -2.35 4.20 -17.85
CA PRO A 93 -2.63 2.80 -18.14
C PRO A 93 -2.26 2.37 -19.56
N LYS A 94 -1.94 1.08 -19.72
CA LYS A 94 -1.61 0.48 -21.04
C LYS A 94 -2.74 0.60 -22.07
N ASP A 95 -3.97 0.71 -21.57
CA ASP A 95 -5.18 0.89 -22.38
C ASP A 95 -5.45 2.34 -22.78
N PHE A 96 -4.69 3.30 -22.26
CA PHE A 96 -4.76 4.68 -22.71
C PHE A 96 -3.96 4.91 -23.98
N ARG A 97 -4.44 5.85 -24.80
CA ARG A 97 -3.68 6.46 -25.90
C ARG A 97 -3.66 7.96 -25.71
N LEU A 98 -2.48 8.55 -25.78
CA LEU A 98 -2.21 9.95 -25.49
C LEU A 98 -1.88 10.72 -26.76
N TRP A 99 -2.55 11.87 -26.93
CA TRP A 99 -2.20 12.90 -27.90
C TRP A 99 -1.95 14.22 -27.21
N VAL A 100 -0.93 14.94 -27.68
CA VAL A 100 -0.65 16.30 -27.24
C VAL A 100 -0.44 17.18 -28.46
N ASP A 101 -1.25 18.22 -28.58
CA ASP A 101 -1.17 19.25 -29.61
C ASP A 101 -0.81 20.59 -28.95
N ALA A 102 0.13 21.34 -29.53
CA ALA A 102 0.51 22.66 -29.07
C ALA A 102 0.42 23.69 -30.21
N GLU A 103 -0.10 24.88 -29.92
CA GLU A 103 -0.03 26.00 -30.86
C GLU A 103 1.28 26.74 -30.63
N ILE A 104 2.23 26.59 -31.57
CA ILE A 104 3.58 27.18 -31.51
C ILE A 104 3.75 28.11 -32.70
N ASP A 105 4.08 29.38 -32.43
CA ASP A 105 4.21 30.46 -33.41
C ASP A 105 2.96 30.58 -34.33
N GLY A 106 1.78 30.39 -33.72
CA GLY A 106 0.48 30.43 -34.42
C GLY A 106 0.14 29.20 -35.25
N THR A 107 0.97 28.14 -35.22
CA THR A 107 0.70 26.88 -35.93
C THR A 107 0.46 25.76 -34.92
N VAL A 108 -0.64 25.01 -35.09
CA VAL A 108 -0.90 23.81 -34.29
C VAL A 108 0.04 22.69 -34.73
N ARG A 109 0.80 22.14 -33.78
CA ARG A 109 1.76 21.06 -33.97
C ARG A 109 1.42 19.89 -33.05
N ARG A 110 1.40 18.68 -33.62
CA ARG A 110 1.28 17.41 -32.89
C ARG A 110 2.62 17.09 -32.23
N LEU A 111 2.70 17.16 -30.91
CA LEU A 111 3.88 16.82 -30.13
C LEU A 111 3.93 15.31 -29.84
N LEU A 112 2.84 14.75 -29.30
CA LEU A 112 2.70 13.32 -29.03
C LEU A 112 1.53 12.77 -29.85
N ASP A 113 1.75 11.66 -30.57
CA ASP A 113 0.76 11.09 -31.49
C ASP A 113 0.39 9.64 -31.13
N GLY A 114 -0.73 9.49 -30.41
CA GLY A 114 -1.33 8.19 -30.10
C GLY A 114 -0.42 7.31 -29.26
N VAL A 115 0.40 7.90 -28.40
CA VAL A 115 1.39 7.19 -27.60
C VAL A 115 0.67 6.31 -26.57
N PRO A 116 0.97 5.01 -26.49
CA PRO A 116 0.38 4.14 -25.47
C PRO A 116 0.89 4.54 -24.08
N GLY A 117 0.01 4.46 -23.07
CA GLY A 117 0.46 4.47 -21.69
C GLY A 117 1.34 3.25 -21.38
N THR A 118 2.27 3.40 -20.44
CA THR A 118 3.21 2.33 -20.07
C THR A 118 2.69 1.43 -18.95
N GLY A 119 1.59 1.83 -18.29
CA GLY A 119 1.08 1.21 -17.06
C GLY A 119 1.79 1.67 -15.79
N THR A 120 2.84 2.51 -15.92
CA THR A 120 3.56 3.08 -14.78
C THR A 120 3.82 4.57 -14.97
N SER A 121 4.30 5.26 -13.93
CA SER A 121 4.85 6.62 -14.09
C SER A 121 6.00 6.66 -15.09
N ASP A 122 5.92 7.54 -16.10
CA ASP A 122 6.98 7.70 -17.09
C ASP A 122 6.99 9.10 -17.74
N GLU A 123 8.07 9.41 -18.46
CA GLU A 123 8.25 10.64 -19.23
C GLU A 123 7.90 10.43 -20.72
N TYR A 124 6.91 11.16 -21.20
CA TYR A 124 6.52 11.22 -22.60
C TYR A 124 7.11 12.49 -23.21
N THR A 125 8.07 12.32 -24.13
CA THR A 125 8.86 13.46 -24.66
C THR A 125 8.70 13.64 -26.17
N ALA A 126 8.79 14.89 -26.62
CA ALA A 126 8.71 15.25 -28.03
C ALA A 126 9.62 16.44 -28.36
N ARG A 127 10.29 16.40 -29.52
CA ARG A 127 11.04 17.55 -30.05
C ARG A 127 10.08 18.55 -30.69
N PHE A 128 10.37 19.83 -30.57
CA PHE A 128 9.61 20.88 -31.24
C PHE A 128 10.53 21.95 -31.84
N GLU A 129 9.96 22.78 -32.70
CA GLU A 129 10.60 23.98 -33.25
C GLU A 129 9.65 25.16 -33.09
N GLY A 130 10.22 26.32 -32.76
CA GLY A 130 9.51 27.58 -32.60
C GLY A 130 9.84 28.26 -31.28
N ALA A 131 9.36 29.49 -31.10
CA ALA A 131 9.78 30.34 -29.98
C ALA A 131 8.65 30.66 -28.99
N ARG A 132 7.38 30.48 -29.35
CA ARG A 132 6.27 30.86 -28.47
C ARG A 132 5.10 29.91 -28.54
N MET A 133 4.65 29.40 -27.39
CA MET A 133 3.43 28.57 -27.29
C MET A 133 2.26 29.36 -26.73
N THR A 134 1.12 29.29 -27.41
CA THR A 134 -0.10 30.04 -27.09
C THR A 134 -1.26 29.15 -26.65
N ALA A 135 -1.20 27.84 -26.93
CA ALA A 135 -2.18 26.88 -26.45
C ALA A 135 -1.59 25.46 -26.37
N LEU A 136 -2.18 24.62 -25.50
CA LEU A 136 -1.91 23.20 -25.37
C LEU A 136 -3.23 22.43 -25.27
N THR A 137 -3.29 21.27 -25.92
CA THR A 137 -4.42 20.34 -25.85
C THR A 137 -3.90 18.94 -25.56
N ILE A 138 -4.38 18.32 -24.49
CA ILE A 138 -4.15 16.92 -24.14
C ILE A 138 -5.42 16.16 -24.46
N THR A 139 -5.32 15.08 -25.23
CA THR A 139 -6.45 14.23 -25.58
C THR A 139 -6.12 12.79 -25.25
N VAL A 140 -7.05 12.08 -24.61
CA VAL A 140 -6.90 10.65 -24.30
C VAL A 140 -8.03 9.83 -24.90
N ALA A 141 -7.70 8.62 -25.33
CA ALA A 141 -8.66 7.55 -25.64
C ALA A 141 -8.43 6.39 -24.66
N SER A 142 -9.48 5.62 -24.37
CA SER A 142 -9.41 4.41 -23.55
C SER A 142 -9.97 3.20 -24.30
N ARG A 143 -9.38 2.03 -24.10
CA ARG A 143 -9.88 0.76 -24.64
C ARG A 143 -10.90 0.06 -23.72
N THR A 144 -10.95 0.44 -22.46
CA THR A 144 -11.72 -0.23 -21.40
C THR A 144 -12.48 0.79 -20.53
N ASP A 145 -13.51 0.31 -19.85
CA ASP A 145 -14.33 1.08 -18.91
C ASP A 145 -13.73 1.05 -17.49
N GLY A 146 -14.12 2.03 -16.66
CA GLY A 146 -13.78 2.08 -15.23
C GLY A 146 -12.29 2.16 -14.94
N ILE A 147 -11.56 2.91 -15.75
CA ILE A 147 -10.11 3.01 -15.74
C ILE A 147 -9.65 4.44 -15.44
N GLU A 148 -8.53 4.57 -14.75
CA GLU A 148 -7.98 5.85 -14.30
C GLU A 148 -6.49 5.97 -14.60
N GLY A 149 -6.03 7.15 -15.01
CA GLY A 149 -4.63 7.52 -15.09
C GLY A 149 -4.38 8.89 -14.47
N ASN A 150 -3.13 9.32 -14.37
CA ASN A 150 -2.80 10.61 -13.78
C ASN A 150 -1.76 11.41 -14.57
N LEU A 151 -1.85 12.73 -14.45
CA LEU A 151 -0.87 13.69 -14.93
C LEU A 151 -0.17 14.31 -13.70
N CYS A 152 1.16 14.21 -13.65
CA CYS A 152 1.96 14.77 -12.55
C CYS A 152 2.43 16.18 -12.87
N TRP A 153 3.08 16.39 -14.01
CA TRP A 153 3.53 17.70 -14.46
C TRP A 153 3.85 17.75 -15.96
N LEU A 154 3.86 18.96 -16.51
CA LEU A 154 4.38 19.25 -17.86
C LEU A 154 5.64 20.08 -17.73
N GLY A 155 6.61 19.85 -18.62
CA GLY A 155 7.89 20.52 -18.59
C GLY A 155 8.51 20.73 -19.97
N LEU A 156 9.64 21.42 -19.94
CA LEU A 156 10.46 21.77 -21.09
C LEU A 156 11.92 21.39 -20.80
N ALA A 157 12.66 21.01 -21.84
CA ALA A 157 14.09 20.75 -21.75
C ALA A 157 14.84 21.28 -22.98
N HIS A 158 16.09 21.65 -22.77
CA HIS A 158 17.07 21.90 -23.83
C HIS A 158 17.99 20.67 -23.94
N SER A 159 17.90 19.90 -25.03
CA SER A 159 18.62 18.62 -25.13
C SER A 159 20.14 18.74 -25.00
N GLY A 160 20.76 19.74 -25.64
CA GLY A 160 22.21 19.91 -25.57
C GLY A 160 22.73 20.20 -24.15
N ARG A 161 22.07 21.12 -23.43
CA ARG A 161 22.38 21.42 -22.01
C ARG A 161 22.13 20.20 -21.13
N LEU A 162 21.05 19.46 -21.38
CA LEU A 162 20.71 18.26 -20.64
C LEU A 162 21.78 17.17 -20.81
N GLU A 163 22.21 16.90 -22.04
CA GLU A 163 23.29 15.95 -22.33
C GLU A 163 24.60 16.36 -21.62
N GLN A 164 24.94 17.65 -21.68
CA GLN A 164 26.11 18.17 -20.99
C GLN A 164 26.00 18.00 -19.47
N MET A 165 24.85 18.32 -18.87
CA MET A 165 24.59 18.17 -17.44
C MET A 165 24.75 16.71 -16.99
N LEU A 166 24.16 15.76 -17.73
CA LEU A 166 24.19 14.33 -17.41
C LEU A 166 25.59 13.71 -17.60
N SER A 167 26.45 14.31 -18.43
CA SER A 167 27.81 13.83 -18.67
C SER A 167 28.83 14.18 -17.56
N ARG A 168 28.43 14.95 -16.54
CA ARG A 168 29.32 15.43 -15.47
C ARG A 168 29.84 14.28 -14.61
N LYS A 169 31.16 14.30 -14.33
CA LYS A 169 31.82 13.26 -13.53
C LYS A 169 31.65 13.49 -12.02
N PRO A 170 31.74 12.43 -11.20
CA PRO A 170 31.74 12.55 -9.75
C PRO A 170 32.85 13.48 -9.24
N GLN A 171 32.53 14.35 -8.29
CA GLN A 171 33.47 15.35 -7.75
C GLN A 171 34.31 14.81 -6.59
N TYR A 172 33.84 13.77 -5.90
CA TYR A 172 34.45 13.24 -4.68
C TYR A 172 35.17 11.91 -4.93
N PRO A 173 36.42 11.74 -4.47
CA PRO A 173 37.14 10.48 -4.58
C PRO A 173 36.73 9.47 -3.48
N ALA A 174 36.93 8.18 -3.76
CA ALA A 174 36.54 7.07 -2.89
C ALA A 174 37.27 7.01 -1.54
N ASP A 175 38.43 7.67 -1.42
CA ASP A 175 39.23 7.70 -0.20
C ASP A 175 38.71 8.70 0.84
N TRP A 176 37.84 9.65 0.44
CA TRP A 176 37.27 10.72 1.25
C TRP A 176 38.31 11.36 2.20
N PRO A 177 39.22 12.20 1.68
CA PRO A 177 40.32 12.77 2.45
C PRO A 177 39.85 13.44 3.75
N GLY A 178 40.49 13.08 4.87
CA GLY A 178 40.17 13.61 6.19
C GLY A 178 38.90 13.05 6.85
N CYS A 179 38.17 12.14 6.20
CA CYS A 179 36.93 11.57 6.74
C CYS A 179 37.12 10.26 7.51
N PHE A 180 38.20 9.53 7.25
CA PHE A 180 38.51 8.25 7.91
C PHE A 180 39.68 8.37 8.87
N ALA A 181 39.59 7.71 10.02
CA ALA A 181 40.68 7.61 10.98
C ALA A 181 41.87 6.88 10.36
N GLU A 182 43.09 7.36 10.63
CA GLU A 182 44.32 6.73 10.10
C GLU A 182 44.54 5.31 10.67
N ASN A 183 44.17 5.11 11.94
CA ASN A 183 44.33 3.86 12.66
C ASN A 183 43.00 3.45 13.33
N PRO A 184 42.01 2.94 12.57
CA PRO A 184 40.76 2.47 13.14
C PRO A 184 41.01 1.22 14.01
N PRO A 185 40.19 0.96 15.04
CA PRO A 185 40.30 -0.26 15.83
C PRO A 185 40.07 -1.50 14.95
N ALA A 186 40.82 -2.58 15.21
CA ALA A 186 40.73 -3.81 14.43
C ALA A 186 39.37 -4.52 14.57
N SER A 187 38.69 -4.35 15.70
CA SER A 187 37.32 -4.81 15.92
C SER A 187 36.50 -3.63 16.43
N PRO A 188 35.95 -2.81 15.52
CA PRO A 188 35.06 -1.71 15.89
C PRO A 188 33.85 -2.21 16.69
N VAL A 189 33.33 -1.34 17.55
CA VAL A 189 32.09 -1.55 18.30
C VAL A 189 31.15 -0.35 18.09
N PRO A 190 29.83 -0.50 18.32
CA PRO A 190 28.89 0.62 18.27
C PRO A 190 29.33 1.77 19.18
N ASP A 191 29.23 3.00 18.68
CA ASP A 191 29.70 4.23 19.35
C ASP A 191 28.59 4.88 20.21
N ILE A 192 27.33 4.66 19.87
CA ILE A 192 26.15 5.29 20.48
C ILE A 192 25.28 4.25 21.20
N GLY A 193 25.13 3.04 20.63
CA GLY A 193 24.37 1.95 21.22
C GLY A 193 22.87 1.96 20.90
N ILE A 194 22.48 2.44 19.71
CA ILE A 194 21.07 2.66 19.33
C ILE A 194 20.29 1.35 19.32
N LEU A 195 20.74 0.36 18.55
CA LEU A 195 20.12 -0.97 18.47
C LEU A 195 20.93 -2.06 19.17
N LEU A 196 22.24 -1.89 19.31
CA LEU A 196 23.11 -2.86 19.97
C LEU A 196 24.34 -2.15 20.54
N GLY A 197 24.82 -2.64 21.68
CA GLY A 197 26.05 -2.20 22.34
C GLY A 197 27.23 -3.14 22.07
N ALA A 198 28.41 -2.79 22.60
CA ALA A 198 29.61 -3.63 22.48
C ALA A 198 29.42 -5.00 23.17
N GLU A 199 28.66 -5.01 24.26
CA GLU A 199 28.30 -6.17 25.07
C GLU A 199 27.35 -7.15 24.37
N ASP A 200 26.57 -6.67 23.40
CA ASP A 200 25.58 -7.49 22.68
C ASP A 200 26.23 -8.32 21.55
N LEU A 201 27.38 -7.86 21.02
CA LEU A 201 28.03 -8.48 19.86
C LEU A 201 28.38 -9.96 20.02
N PRO A 202 28.95 -10.43 21.17
CA PRO A 202 29.26 -11.85 21.33
C PRO A 202 28.02 -12.73 21.25
N VAL A 203 26.93 -12.34 21.91
CA VAL A 203 25.65 -13.08 21.92
C VAL A 203 25.02 -13.08 20.54
N LEU A 204 25.02 -11.93 19.86
CA LEU A 204 24.50 -11.82 18.50
C LEU A 204 25.30 -12.69 17.52
N ARG A 205 26.64 -12.66 17.57
CA ARG A 205 27.50 -13.50 16.73
C ARG A 205 27.19 -14.98 16.94
N GLU A 206 27.06 -15.43 18.19
CA GLU A 206 26.68 -16.81 18.49
C GLU A 206 25.29 -17.14 17.92
N LYS A 207 24.31 -16.27 18.13
CA LYS A 207 22.94 -16.43 17.61
C LYS A 207 22.92 -16.61 16.10
N LEU A 208 23.70 -15.84 15.35
CA LEU A 208 23.79 -15.88 13.89
C LEU A 208 24.52 -17.12 13.35
N THR A 209 25.08 -17.98 14.21
CA THR A 209 25.61 -19.30 13.80
C THR A 209 24.57 -20.42 13.85
N LYS A 210 23.41 -20.17 14.46
CA LYS A 210 22.38 -21.19 14.71
C LYS A 210 21.27 -21.11 13.66
N PRO A 211 20.76 -22.23 13.13
CA PRO A 211 19.56 -22.23 12.28
C PRO A 211 18.34 -21.67 13.04
N PRO A 212 17.40 -21.01 12.34
CA PRO A 212 17.42 -20.69 10.91
C PRO A 212 18.27 -19.46 10.56
N PHE A 213 18.58 -18.60 11.53
CA PHE A 213 19.29 -17.33 11.33
C PHE A 213 20.65 -17.48 10.63
N ALA A 214 21.33 -18.61 10.80
CA ALA A 214 22.56 -18.90 10.06
C ALA A 214 22.38 -18.77 8.55
N ALA A 215 21.32 -19.35 7.96
CA ALA A 215 21.11 -19.33 6.52
C ALA A 215 20.84 -17.90 6.01
N VAL A 216 19.99 -17.20 6.73
CA VAL A 216 19.58 -15.80 6.46
C VAL A 216 20.79 -14.88 6.52
N TYR A 217 21.60 -15.01 7.56
CA TYR A 217 22.78 -14.21 7.75
C TYR A 217 23.83 -14.49 6.66
N GLN A 218 23.94 -15.74 6.17
CA GLN A 218 24.78 -16.03 5.01
C GLN A 218 24.30 -15.29 3.74
N GLN A 219 22.99 -15.20 3.50
CA GLN A 219 22.45 -14.42 2.38
C GLN A 219 22.80 -12.94 2.52
N LYS A 220 22.62 -12.34 3.71
CA LYS A 220 23.04 -10.96 3.99
C LYS A 220 24.53 -10.74 3.73
N LYS A 221 25.40 -11.68 4.12
CA LYS A 221 26.84 -11.63 3.82
C LYS A 221 27.15 -11.69 2.32
N GLN A 222 26.43 -12.53 1.58
CA GLN A 222 26.58 -12.61 0.12
C GLN A 222 26.16 -11.30 -0.55
N GLN A 223 25.05 -10.72 -0.10
CA GLN A 223 24.58 -9.43 -0.61
C GLN A 223 25.57 -8.31 -0.26
N ALA A 224 26.05 -8.21 0.98
CA ALA A 224 27.03 -7.21 1.39
C ALA A 224 28.32 -7.29 0.56
N ARG A 225 28.78 -8.49 0.19
CA ARG A 225 29.92 -8.66 -0.72
C ARG A 225 29.64 -8.14 -2.13
N ARG A 226 28.41 -8.24 -2.64
CA ARG A 226 28.02 -7.65 -3.93
C ARG A 226 27.95 -6.12 -3.81
N ASP A 227 27.41 -5.62 -2.70
CA ASP A 227 27.26 -4.19 -2.44
C ASP A 227 28.63 -3.47 -2.37
N MET A 228 29.72 -4.19 -2.04
CA MET A 228 31.09 -3.65 -2.13
C MET A 228 31.52 -3.21 -3.54
N ALA A 229 30.82 -3.64 -4.59
CA ALA A 229 31.10 -3.21 -5.96
C ALA A 229 30.48 -1.83 -6.30
N ILE A 230 29.62 -1.30 -5.44
CA ILE A 230 28.95 -0.03 -5.67
C ILE A 230 29.94 1.13 -5.49
N CYS A 231 29.87 2.11 -6.40
CA CYS A 231 30.58 3.39 -6.26
C CYS A 231 29.62 4.47 -5.77
N PRO A 232 29.48 4.68 -4.44
CA PRO A 232 28.47 5.60 -3.89
C PRO A 232 28.65 7.05 -4.36
N GLU A 233 29.88 7.47 -4.63
CA GLU A 233 30.20 8.83 -5.06
C GLU A 233 29.58 9.19 -6.43
N SER A 234 29.27 8.18 -7.25
CA SER A 234 28.61 8.36 -8.54
C SER A 234 27.14 8.78 -8.44
N TYR A 235 26.53 8.63 -7.26
CA TYR A 235 25.14 9.02 -7.01
C TYR A 235 25.01 10.36 -6.31
N ILE A 236 26.12 11.10 -6.11
CA ILE A 236 26.07 12.45 -5.56
C ILE A 236 25.44 13.35 -6.61
N GLY A 237 24.22 13.80 -6.33
CA GLY A 237 23.45 14.65 -7.21
C GLY A 237 22.59 15.65 -6.45
N ARG A 238 21.65 16.25 -7.17
CA ARG A 238 20.69 17.17 -6.56
C ARG A 238 19.70 16.44 -5.65
N PHE A 239 19.29 15.25 -6.03
CA PHE A 239 18.33 14.42 -5.29
C PHE A 239 19.01 13.14 -4.83
N VAL A 240 18.52 12.60 -3.71
CA VAL A 240 19.00 11.32 -3.21
C VAL A 240 18.47 10.16 -4.06
N PRO A 241 19.27 9.10 -4.24
CA PRO A 241 18.93 7.97 -5.09
C PRO A 241 17.76 7.14 -4.54
N HIS A 242 16.58 7.23 -5.18
CA HIS A 242 15.38 6.50 -4.76
C HIS A 242 14.85 5.57 -5.86
N TYR A 243 14.26 4.44 -5.47
CA TYR A 243 13.82 3.37 -6.40
C TYR A 243 12.35 3.48 -6.82
N ASP A 244 11.51 4.09 -5.98
CA ASP A 244 10.07 4.26 -6.21
C ASP A 244 9.82 5.13 -7.46
N ARG A 245 9.07 4.60 -8.43
CA ARG A 245 8.81 5.27 -9.71
C ARG A 245 7.70 6.31 -9.65
N ARG A 246 6.90 6.37 -8.58
CA ARG A 246 5.80 7.36 -8.47
C ARG A 246 6.29 8.79 -8.67
N TRP A 247 7.43 9.11 -8.06
CA TRP A 247 7.95 10.47 -7.92
C TRP A 247 9.21 10.72 -8.74
N ASN A 248 9.88 9.65 -9.16
CA ASN A 248 11.17 9.70 -9.84
C ASN A 248 10.99 9.62 -11.36
N ARG A 249 11.78 10.43 -12.06
CA ARG A 249 11.91 10.32 -13.52
C ARG A 249 12.68 9.03 -13.84
N SER A 250 12.33 8.39 -14.95
CA SER A 250 12.99 7.16 -15.42
C SER A 250 14.52 7.30 -15.53
N ARG A 251 15.01 8.51 -15.86
CA ARG A 251 16.44 8.83 -15.96
C ARG A 251 17.14 9.13 -14.63
N ASP A 252 16.40 9.55 -13.60
CA ASP A 252 16.93 9.86 -12.26
C ASP A 252 16.99 8.62 -11.37
N LYS A 253 16.43 7.50 -11.85
CA LYS A 253 16.48 6.22 -11.18
C LYS A 253 17.92 5.86 -10.88
N ALA A 254 18.24 5.76 -9.59
CA ALA A 254 19.48 5.14 -9.17
C ALA A 254 19.43 3.64 -9.49
N TRP A 255 20.59 3.08 -9.81
CA TRP A 255 20.78 1.65 -10.06
C TRP A 255 20.20 0.82 -8.89
N ALA A 256 18.96 0.37 -9.03
CA ALA A 256 18.51 -0.85 -8.40
C ALA A 256 19.05 -1.95 -9.31
N PRO A 257 19.97 -2.82 -8.85
CA PRO A 257 20.50 -3.87 -9.70
C PRO A 257 19.36 -4.65 -10.34
N ASP A 258 19.34 -4.71 -11.67
CA ASP A 258 18.45 -5.53 -12.51
C ASP A 258 18.61 -7.05 -12.23
N LEU A 259 19.41 -7.42 -11.22
CA LEU A 259 19.84 -8.77 -10.86
C LEU A 259 19.25 -9.26 -9.55
N SER A 260 18.37 -8.51 -8.89
CA SER A 260 17.54 -9.06 -7.82
C SER A 260 16.07 -8.94 -8.20
N GLN A 261 15.34 -10.05 -8.09
CA GLN A 261 13.87 -10.07 -7.94
C GLN A 261 13.37 -9.22 -6.74
N ASN A 262 14.30 -8.57 -6.02
CA ASN A 262 14.13 -7.67 -4.90
C ASN A 262 14.87 -6.36 -5.19
N ALA A 263 14.27 -5.43 -5.93
CA ALA A 263 14.81 -4.07 -6.07
C ALA A 263 14.84 -3.38 -4.69
N CYS A 264 15.94 -3.53 -3.95
CA CYS A 264 16.13 -2.85 -2.66
C CYS A 264 16.82 -1.51 -2.89
N GLY A 265 16.34 -0.46 -2.20
CA GLY A 265 16.93 0.87 -2.29
C GLY A 265 18.33 0.94 -1.69
N MET A 266 19.07 2.02 -1.97
CA MET A 266 20.44 2.22 -1.48
C MET A 266 20.55 2.12 0.05
N HIS A 267 19.52 2.53 0.78
CA HIS A 267 19.46 2.42 2.25
C HIS A 267 19.66 0.97 2.75
N THR A 268 19.10 -0.03 2.05
CA THR A 268 19.24 -1.45 2.41
C THR A 268 20.69 -1.91 2.27
N ALA A 269 21.38 -1.51 1.20
CA ALA A 269 22.80 -1.82 1.00
C ALA A 269 23.66 -1.22 2.11
N ILE A 270 23.38 0.03 2.51
CA ILE A 270 24.11 0.72 3.58
C ILE A 270 23.92 0.02 4.92
N GLU A 271 22.67 -0.25 5.30
CA GLU A 271 22.36 -0.95 6.56
C GLU A 271 23.00 -2.34 6.58
N ASN A 272 22.91 -3.10 5.47
CA ASN A 272 23.45 -4.44 5.37
C ASN A 272 25.00 -4.45 5.45
N LEU A 273 25.68 -3.54 4.74
CA LEU A 273 27.13 -3.37 4.82
C LEU A 273 27.58 -3.00 6.24
N ALA A 274 26.88 -2.07 6.89
CA ALA A 274 27.20 -1.64 8.24
C ALA A 274 26.98 -2.78 9.27
N PHE A 275 25.85 -3.49 9.18
CA PHE A 275 25.52 -4.60 10.06
C PHE A 275 26.49 -5.77 9.91
N VAL A 276 26.69 -6.27 8.68
CA VAL A 276 27.63 -7.37 8.42
C VAL A 276 29.05 -6.96 8.79
N GLY A 277 29.45 -5.73 8.46
CA GLY A 277 30.75 -5.19 8.86
C GLY A 277 30.97 -5.21 10.37
N MET A 278 29.96 -4.83 11.15
CA MET A 278 30.00 -4.83 12.61
C MET A 278 30.07 -6.25 13.19
N VAL A 279 29.19 -7.14 12.72
CA VAL A 279 29.14 -8.53 13.19
C VAL A 279 30.41 -9.30 12.83
N GLU A 280 30.95 -9.14 11.62
CA GLU A 280 32.19 -9.84 11.20
C GLU A 280 33.48 -9.11 11.62
N GLY A 281 33.41 -7.88 12.15
CA GLY A 281 34.59 -7.05 12.39
C GLY A 281 35.31 -6.63 11.09
N ASN A 282 34.58 -6.51 9.98
CA ASN A 282 35.13 -6.18 8.67
C ASN A 282 35.16 -4.65 8.47
N VAL A 283 36.35 -4.06 8.70
CA VAL A 283 36.60 -2.62 8.55
C VAL A 283 36.32 -2.10 7.14
N GLU A 284 36.57 -2.88 6.09
CA GLU A 284 36.32 -2.44 4.70
C GLU A 284 34.82 -2.32 4.39
N MET A 285 33.99 -3.24 4.91
CA MET A 285 32.53 -3.14 4.76
C MET A 285 31.96 -1.95 5.54
N LEU A 286 32.45 -1.73 6.76
CA LEU A 286 32.10 -0.54 7.57
C LEU A 286 32.53 0.76 6.85
N ARG A 287 33.73 0.78 6.27
CA ARG A 287 34.23 1.91 5.47
C ARG A 287 33.33 2.15 4.25
N MET A 288 32.89 1.10 3.55
CA MET A 288 31.98 1.24 2.42
C MET A 288 30.63 1.83 2.84
N ALA A 289 30.03 1.34 3.92
CA ALA A 289 28.79 1.92 4.47
C ALA A 289 28.95 3.42 4.81
N ALA A 290 30.08 3.79 5.40
CA ALA A 290 30.42 5.19 5.66
C ALA A 290 30.59 6.03 4.38
N ARG A 291 31.22 5.49 3.31
CA ARG A 291 31.32 6.18 2.01
C ARG A 291 29.94 6.47 1.41
N HIS A 292 29.01 5.53 1.53
CA HIS A 292 27.64 5.75 1.12
C HIS A 292 26.98 6.87 1.91
N ALA A 293 27.07 6.85 3.25
CA ALA A 293 26.48 7.91 4.09
C ALA A 293 27.08 9.29 3.80
N LEU A 294 28.39 9.38 3.56
CA LEU A 294 29.05 10.61 3.13
C LEU A 294 28.55 11.08 1.76
N SER A 295 28.35 10.17 0.81
CA SER A 295 27.79 10.51 -0.51
C SER A 295 26.36 11.04 -0.40
N LEU A 296 25.51 10.41 0.42
CA LEU A 296 24.16 10.90 0.72
C LEU A 296 24.17 12.27 1.40
N ALA A 297 25.08 12.49 2.34
CA ALA A 297 25.23 13.78 3.00
C ALA A 297 25.62 14.91 2.02
N HIS A 298 26.25 14.58 0.89
CA HIS A 298 26.62 15.52 -0.17
C HIS A 298 25.57 15.69 -1.27
N CYS A 299 24.49 14.90 -1.27
CA CYS A 299 23.34 15.19 -2.13
C CYS A 299 22.68 16.50 -1.70
N GLU A 300 22.24 17.34 -2.64
CA GLU A 300 21.71 18.68 -2.31
C GLU A 300 20.44 18.58 -1.44
N TYR A 301 19.50 17.73 -1.86
CA TYR A 301 18.23 17.47 -1.17
C TYR A 301 18.06 16.00 -0.79
N TRP A 302 17.46 15.77 0.38
CA TRP A 302 17.01 14.44 0.83
C TRP A 302 15.55 14.18 0.43
N CYS A 303 15.22 14.47 -0.83
CA CYS A 303 13.94 14.10 -1.46
C CYS A 303 14.24 13.50 -2.84
N GLU A 304 13.22 12.91 -3.45
CA GLU A 304 13.37 12.06 -4.64
C GLU A 304 13.44 12.86 -5.93
N SER A 305 12.76 14.01 -6.00
CA SER A 305 12.60 14.71 -7.28
C SER A 305 12.35 16.20 -7.14
N PRO A 306 12.38 16.95 -8.27
CA PRO A 306 12.04 18.37 -8.29
C PRO A 306 10.66 18.69 -7.71
N MET A 307 9.72 17.72 -7.70
CA MET A 307 8.38 17.92 -7.16
C MET A 307 8.41 18.30 -5.67
N GLY A 308 9.36 17.76 -4.88
CA GLY A 308 9.47 18.05 -3.45
C GLY A 308 10.11 19.41 -3.10
N VAL A 309 10.69 20.10 -4.08
CA VAL A 309 11.49 21.33 -3.88
C VAL A 309 11.19 22.43 -4.91
N LEU A 310 10.12 22.29 -5.69
CA LEU A 310 9.78 23.26 -6.73
C LEU A 310 9.53 24.64 -6.09
N PRO A 311 10.25 25.70 -6.48
CA PRO A 311 10.07 27.01 -5.88
C PRO A 311 8.65 27.52 -6.02
N GLY A 312 8.05 27.94 -4.90
CA GLY A 312 6.68 28.47 -4.85
C GLY A 312 5.58 27.40 -4.81
N ALA A 313 5.91 26.11 -4.93
CA ALA A 313 4.94 25.05 -4.72
C ALA A 313 4.53 24.98 -3.25
N THR A 314 3.24 24.77 -3.01
CA THR A 314 2.67 24.55 -1.68
C THR A 314 2.63 23.07 -1.31
N TRP A 315 2.83 22.21 -2.30
CA TRP A 315 2.92 20.77 -2.15
C TRP A 315 4.36 20.29 -1.93
N HIS A 316 4.50 19.23 -1.13
CA HIS A 316 5.69 18.40 -1.07
C HIS A 316 5.30 16.95 -0.77
N HIS A 317 6.08 16.00 -1.28
CA HIS A 317 5.96 14.60 -0.89
C HIS A 317 6.27 14.48 0.62
N ARG A 318 5.44 13.74 1.36
CA ARG A 318 5.63 13.58 2.81
C ARG A 318 6.94 12.86 3.12
N SER A 319 7.41 13.00 4.35
CA SER A 319 8.81 12.73 4.76
C SER A 319 9.27 11.25 4.77
N PHE A 320 8.82 10.42 3.84
CA PHE A 320 9.22 9.02 3.69
C PHE A 320 10.72 8.88 3.38
N THR A 321 11.22 9.64 2.41
CA THR A 321 12.63 9.57 1.99
C THR A 321 13.57 10.08 3.08
N GLU A 322 13.23 11.22 3.69
CA GLU A 322 13.98 11.79 4.82
C GLU A 322 14.02 10.82 6.00
N THR A 323 12.90 10.15 6.30
CA THR A 323 12.80 9.13 7.35
C THR A 323 13.78 8.00 7.14
N ILE A 324 13.81 7.42 5.95
CA ILE A 324 14.70 6.31 5.58
C ILE A 324 16.17 6.70 5.74
N TYR A 325 16.57 7.87 5.25
CA TYR A 325 17.96 8.31 5.32
C TYR A 325 18.38 8.78 6.71
N CYS A 326 17.47 9.36 7.49
CA CYS A 326 17.70 9.66 8.91
C CYS A 326 18.07 8.40 9.70
N LYS A 327 17.28 7.34 9.58
CA LYS A 327 17.59 6.04 10.19
C LYS A 327 18.94 5.51 9.70
N THR A 328 19.14 5.47 8.39
CA THR A 328 20.32 4.87 7.77
C THR A 328 21.62 5.58 8.22
N VAL A 329 21.63 6.92 8.20
CA VAL A 329 22.79 7.72 8.62
C VAL A 329 23.01 7.66 10.13
N ALA A 330 21.94 7.57 10.93
CA ALA A 330 22.05 7.34 12.37
C ALA A 330 22.73 6.00 12.69
N LEU A 331 22.37 4.92 12.00
CA LEU A 331 23.02 3.62 12.15
C LEU A 331 24.48 3.63 11.70
N VAL A 332 24.83 4.37 10.65
CA VAL A 332 26.24 4.53 10.24
C VAL A 332 27.04 5.33 11.28
N LEU A 333 26.46 6.38 11.86
CA LEU A 333 27.10 7.12 12.95
C LEU A 333 27.35 6.24 14.18
N ASP A 334 26.44 5.32 14.48
CA ASP A 334 26.56 4.37 15.57
C ASP A 334 27.58 3.27 15.24
N TRP A 335 27.33 2.47 14.21
CA TRP A 335 28.11 1.26 13.92
C TRP A 335 29.46 1.56 13.23
N CYS A 336 29.54 2.59 12.38
CA CYS A 336 30.81 2.96 11.74
C CYS A 336 31.55 4.07 12.49
N GLY A 337 31.03 4.53 13.63
CA GLY A 337 31.51 5.70 14.35
C GLY A 337 33.01 5.66 14.67
N GLN A 338 33.57 4.51 15.04
CA GLN A 338 34.99 4.40 15.36
C GLN A 338 35.94 4.47 14.15
N LEU A 339 35.42 4.39 12.92
CA LEU A 339 36.20 4.57 11.68
C LEU A 339 36.22 6.03 11.22
N LEU A 340 35.26 6.84 11.66
CA LEU A 340 35.06 8.20 11.20
C LEU A 340 35.88 9.19 12.03
N THR A 341 36.48 10.17 11.36
CA THR A 341 37.06 11.33 12.06
C THR A 341 35.96 12.20 12.67
N PRO A 342 36.28 13.06 13.66
CA PRO A 342 35.32 14.05 14.16
C PRO A 342 34.73 14.93 13.03
N PHE A 343 35.53 15.23 11.99
CA PHE A 343 35.10 15.96 10.81
C PHE A 343 34.02 15.21 10.02
N ALA A 344 34.23 13.93 9.70
CA ALA A 344 33.22 13.14 9.01
C ALA A 344 31.94 12.96 9.84
N LYS A 345 32.07 12.71 11.15
CA LYS A 345 30.89 12.63 12.04
C LYS A 345 30.10 13.95 12.02
N GLN A 346 30.78 15.10 11.91
CA GLN A 346 30.11 16.39 11.81
C GLN A 346 29.34 16.53 10.50
N ILE A 347 29.91 16.13 9.35
CA ILE A 347 29.21 16.13 8.05
C ILE A 347 27.90 15.34 8.13
N LEU A 348 27.94 14.13 8.70
CA LEU A 348 26.75 13.28 8.81
C LEU A 348 25.71 13.88 9.76
N ARG A 349 26.14 14.44 10.90
CA ARG A 349 25.25 15.13 11.85
C ARG A 349 24.61 16.37 11.23
N ASP A 350 25.35 17.13 10.44
CA ASP A 350 24.84 18.30 9.74
C ASP A 350 23.78 17.89 8.69
N ALA A 351 23.99 16.78 7.98
CA ALA A 351 22.97 16.25 7.08
C ALA A 351 21.67 15.87 7.83
N LEU A 352 21.78 15.18 8.97
CA LEU A 352 20.62 14.88 9.82
C LEU A 352 19.91 16.16 10.30
N ALA A 353 20.67 17.13 10.80
CA ALA A 353 20.14 18.34 11.43
C ALA A 353 19.61 19.39 10.44
N MET A 354 20.13 19.43 9.21
CA MET A 354 19.79 20.45 8.21
C MET A 354 18.97 19.95 7.03
N LYS A 355 19.00 18.64 6.73
CA LYS A 355 18.29 18.07 5.57
C LYS A 355 17.15 17.14 5.98
N GLY A 356 17.43 16.18 6.85
CA GLY A 356 16.44 15.18 7.27
C GLY A 356 15.41 15.70 8.27
N LEU A 357 15.86 16.02 9.51
CA LEU A 357 14.96 16.42 10.59
C LEU A 357 14.08 17.64 10.27
N PRO A 358 14.58 18.72 9.64
CA PRO A 358 13.75 19.89 9.36
C PRO A 358 12.52 19.58 8.49
N ARG A 359 12.64 18.66 7.53
CA ARG A 359 11.51 18.22 6.69
C ARG A 359 10.50 17.40 7.49
N ILE A 360 10.98 16.41 8.25
CA ILE A 360 10.13 15.59 9.13
C ILE A 360 9.39 16.47 10.14
N GLU A 361 10.11 17.34 10.87
CA GLU A 361 9.52 18.27 11.83
C GLU A 361 8.52 19.25 11.20
N SER A 362 8.71 19.58 9.92
CA SER A 362 7.78 20.43 9.19
C SER A 362 6.43 19.76 8.95
N ASP A 363 6.40 18.44 8.74
CA ASP A 363 5.16 17.66 8.63
C ASP A 363 4.45 17.60 9.98
N PHE A 364 5.15 17.21 11.05
CA PHE A 364 4.60 17.12 12.41
C PHE A 364 4.03 18.43 12.98
N ARG A 365 4.45 19.57 12.44
CA ARG A 365 3.99 20.90 12.89
C ARG A 365 2.88 21.50 12.03
N ARG A 366 2.65 20.99 10.82
CA ARG A 366 1.76 21.62 9.83
C ARG A 366 0.66 20.70 9.31
N VAL A 367 0.81 19.38 9.47
CA VAL A 367 -0.03 18.40 8.82
C VAL A 367 -0.71 17.57 9.90
N GLU A 368 -1.91 17.97 10.32
CA GLU A 368 -2.56 17.37 11.50
C GLU A 368 -3.02 15.94 11.23
N TYR A 369 -3.51 15.64 10.02
CA TYR A 369 -4.05 14.31 9.71
C TYR A 369 -3.04 13.17 9.94
N ILE A 370 -1.72 13.42 9.87
CA ILE A 370 -0.71 12.36 10.04
C ILE A 370 -0.75 11.78 11.45
N ARG A 371 -1.38 12.48 12.41
CA ARG A 371 -1.58 12.01 13.78
C ARG A 371 -2.65 10.92 13.92
N HIS A 372 -3.39 10.66 12.86
CA HIS A 372 -4.51 9.72 12.83
C HIS A 372 -4.32 8.57 11.83
N MET A 373 -3.14 8.45 11.21
CA MET A 373 -2.83 7.42 10.20
C MET A 373 -1.41 6.88 10.33
N ASN A 374 -1.09 5.87 9.51
CA ASN A 374 0.22 5.25 9.44
C ASN A 374 1.38 6.25 9.27
N GLN A 375 1.20 7.31 8.46
CA GLN A 375 2.28 8.19 8.04
C GLN A 375 3.03 8.81 9.21
N GLY A 376 2.33 9.38 10.20
CA GLY A 376 2.99 9.97 11.37
C GLY A 376 3.75 8.93 12.20
N ILE A 377 3.18 7.73 12.37
CA ILE A 377 3.81 6.62 13.08
C ILE A 377 5.10 6.18 12.36
N VAL A 378 5.05 6.04 11.03
CA VAL A 378 6.20 5.67 10.20
C VAL A 378 7.27 6.76 10.22
N PHE A 379 6.91 8.05 10.12
CA PHE A 379 7.89 9.14 10.11
C PHE A 379 8.61 9.30 11.46
N SER A 380 7.93 8.97 12.56
CA SER A 380 8.53 8.96 13.90
C SER A 380 9.75 8.06 14.00
N TYR A 381 9.82 7.00 13.19
CA TYR A 381 10.97 6.11 13.18
C TYR A 381 12.29 6.84 12.84
N GLY A 382 12.32 7.53 11.70
CA GLY A 382 13.49 8.31 11.26
C GLY A 382 13.78 9.48 12.20
N ARG A 383 12.71 10.11 12.71
CA ARG A 383 12.78 11.20 13.69
C ARG A 383 13.53 10.78 14.96
N VAL A 384 13.13 9.67 15.57
CA VAL A 384 13.73 9.09 16.79
C VAL A 384 15.19 8.71 16.54
N PHE A 385 15.48 8.02 15.44
CA PHE A 385 16.84 7.58 15.13
C PHE A 385 17.80 8.75 14.94
N ALA A 386 17.39 9.78 14.20
CA ALA A 386 18.22 10.97 13.99
C ALA A 386 18.49 11.70 15.31
N GLN A 387 17.48 11.87 16.17
CA GLN A 387 17.64 12.51 17.48
C GLN A 387 18.57 11.71 18.40
N LEU A 388 18.43 10.38 18.45
CA LEU A 388 19.34 9.50 19.18
C LEU A 388 20.80 9.63 18.71
N ALA A 389 21.03 9.72 17.39
CA ALA A 389 22.38 9.89 16.85
C ALA A 389 23.00 11.28 17.11
N LEU A 390 22.17 12.31 17.30
CA LEU A 390 22.62 13.68 17.60
C LEU A 390 22.86 13.91 19.10
N LEU A 391 22.11 13.19 19.95
CA LEU A 391 22.09 13.38 21.40
C LEU A 391 23.48 13.36 22.07
N PRO A 392 24.43 12.45 21.75
CA PRO A 392 25.74 12.41 22.39
C PRO A 392 26.57 13.69 22.21
N ARG A 393 26.34 14.43 21.12
CA ARG A 393 27.06 15.68 20.82
C ARG A 393 26.25 16.93 21.16
N TYR A 394 24.93 16.84 21.06
CA TYR A 394 23.99 17.96 21.14
C TYR A 394 22.86 17.64 22.14
N PRO A 395 23.08 17.86 23.44
CA PRO A 395 22.14 17.44 24.49
C PRO A 395 20.77 18.16 24.44
N ARG A 396 20.60 19.20 23.63
CA ARG A 396 19.30 19.88 23.47
C ARG A 396 18.25 19.00 22.77
N TYR A 397 18.68 17.99 22.01
CA TYR A 397 17.78 17.05 21.36
C TYR A 397 17.07 16.10 22.35
N THR A 398 17.42 16.08 23.65
CA THR A 398 16.66 15.32 24.66
C THR A 398 15.18 15.71 24.65
N ARG A 399 14.90 17.02 24.63
CA ARG A 399 13.51 17.52 24.61
C ARG A 399 12.77 17.08 23.35
N ASP A 400 13.43 17.11 22.21
CA ASP A 400 12.83 16.74 20.92
C ASP A 400 12.55 15.23 20.87
N LEU A 401 13.42 14.42 21.46
CA LEU A 401 13.25 12.97 21.58
C LEU A 401 12.09 12.60 22.51
N GLU A 402 11.98 13.24 23.67
CA GLU A 402 10.85 13.07 24.59
C GLU A 402 9.52 13.43 23.92
N GLN A 403 9.50 14.53 23.16
CA GLN A 403 8.32 14.90 22.38
C GLN A 403 8.00 13.87 21.29
N SER A 404 9.02 13.35 20.61
CA SER A 404 8.83 12.35 19.54
C SER A 404 8.27 11.04 20.07
N GLU A 405 8.72 10.60 21.25
CA GLU A 405 8.15 9.43 21.93
C GLU A 405 6.69 9.68 22.37
N ALA A 406 6.38 10.88 22.87
CA ALA A 406 5.02 11.25 23.27
C ALA A 406 4.06 11.31 22.06
N ASP A 407 4.47 11.98 20.98
CA ASP A 407 3.72 12.05 19.72
C ASP A 407 3.47 10.63 19.19
N LEU A 408 4.50 9.77 19.18
CA LEU A 408 4.37 8.41 18.68
C LEU A 408 3.36 7.57 19.46
N LYS A 409 3.33 7.69 20.80
CA LYS A 409 2.32 7.03 21.65
C LYS A 409 0.91 7.53 21.36
N GLU A 410 0.75 8.85 21.23
CA GLU A 410 -0.51 9.49 20.88
C GLU A 410 -1.05 8.97 19.55
N MET A 411 -0.22 8.95 18.51
CA MET A 411 -0.63 8.52 17.17
C MET A 411 -1.04 7.05 17.10
N ILE A 412 -0.34 6.16 17.80
CA ILE A 412 -0.76 4.74 17.87
C ILE A 412 -2.13 4.61 18.55
N ASN A 413 -2.37 5.36 19.62
CA ASN A 413 -3.68 5.36 20.30
C ASN A 413 -4.81 5.92 19.42
N ASN A 414 -4.51 6.84 18.50
CA ASN A 414 -5.47 7.35 17.53
C ASN A 414 -5.72 6.39 16.36
N TYR A 415 -4.69 5.65 15.96
CA TYR A 415 -4.70 4.75 14.81
C TYR A 415 -5.44 3.43 15.08
N VAL A 416 -5.21 2.86 16.27
CA VAL A 416 -5.84 1.61 16.71
C VAL A 416 -7.26 1.90 17.23
N GLN A 417 -8.25 1.22 16.68
CA GLN A 417 -9.65 1.37 17.05
C GLN A 417 -9.94 0.74 18.42
N ALA A 418 -11.10 1.07 19.00
CA ALA A 418 -11.49 0.58 20.33
C ALA A 418 -11.62 -0.96 20.42
N ASP A 419 -11.84 -1.64 19.30
CA ASP A 419 -11.87 -3.11 19.22
C ASP A 419 -10.50 -3.73 18.87
N GLY A 420 -9.45 -2.91 18.77
CA GLY A 420 -8.09 -3.33 18.45
C GLY A 420 -7.77 -3.38 16.95
N GLY A 421 -8.77 -3.20 16.08
CA GLY A 421 -8.55 -3.20 14.64
C GLY A 421 -7.99 -1.87 14.09
N VAL A 422 -7.69 -1.86 12.80
CA VAL A 422 -7.15 -0.69 12.09
C VAL A 422 -7.89 -0.51 10.76
N LEU A 423 -8.35 0.72 10.50
CA LEU A 423 -9.17 1.04 9.33
C LEU A 423 -8.40 0.98 8.00
N GLU A 424 -7.07 1.11 8.02
CA GLU A 424 -6.22 0.97 6.83
C GLU A 424 -6.03 -0.49 6.38
N GLY A 425 -6.49 -1.45 7.18
CA GLY A 425 -6.40 -2.88 6.86
C GLY A 425 -5.05 -3.53 7.25
N PRO A 426 -4.92 -4.84 7.01
CA PRO A 426 -3.82 -5.65 7.54
C PRO A 426 -2.47 -5.30 6.91
N GLY A 427 -2.43 -5.03 5.60
CA GLY A 427 -1.17 -4.66 4.94
C GLY A 427 -0.53 -3.39 5.53
N TYR A 428 -1.36 -2.41 5.88
CA TYR A 428 -0.91 -1.15 6.48
C TYR A 428 -0.70 -1.24 7.99
N TRP A 429 -1.43 -2.08 8.69
CA TRP A 429 -1.08 -2.49 10.05
C TRP A 429 0.36 -3.04 10.07
N MET A 430 0.65 -4.02 9.20
CA MET A 430 1.96 -4.65 9.11
C MET A 430 3.05 -3.65 8.76
N PHE A 431 2.87 -2.86 7.70
CA PHE A 431 3.85 -1.86 7.29
C PHE A 431 4.15 -0.86 8.42
N THR A 432 3.11 -0.33 9.07
CA THR A 432 3.23 0.67 10.14
C THR A 432 4.03 0.16 11.33
N PHE A 433 3.66 -1.03 11.83
CA PHE A 433 4.31 -1.57 13.01
C PHE A 433 5.70 -2.13 12.71
N ASN A 434 5.94 -2.68 11.51
CA ASN A 434 7.27 -3.13 11.12
C ASN A 434 8.29 -1.98 11.13
N GLU A 435 7.91 -0.81 10.60
CA GLU A 435 8.79 0.37 10.57
C GLU A 435 9.07 0.94 11.97
N VAL A 436 8.09 0.89 12.89
CA VAL A 436 8.22 1.60 14.17
C VAL A 436 8.72 0.76 15.34
N LEU A 437 8.63 -0.57 15.28
CA LEU A 437 9.17 -1.45 16.33
C LEU A 437 10.66 -1.21 16.62
N PRO A 438 11.55 -0.99 15.63
CA PRO A 438 12.93 -0.63 15.89
C PRO A 438 13.09 0.69 16.66
N ALA A 439 12.18 1.66 16.48
CA ALA A 439 12.16 2.92 17.23
C ALA A 439 11.89 2.68 18.71
N PHE A 440 10.87 1.89 19.03
CA PHE A 440 10.56 1.53 20.42
C PHE A 440 11.65 0.67 21.06
N TYR A 441 12.28 -0.21 20.30
CA TYR A 441 13.42 -0.97 20.77
C TYR A 441 14.59 -0.06 21.16
N ALA A 442 14.92 0.91 20.29
CA ALA A 442 15.97 1.89 20.57
C ALA A 442 15.64 2.81 21.76
N LEU A 443 14.38 3.27 21.88
CA LEU A 443 13.91 4.06 23.02
C LEU A 443 13.98 3.26 24.33
N ALA A 444 13.54 1.99 24.34
CA ALA A 444 13.62 1.13 25.52
C ALA A 444 15.08 1.00 26.00
N ARG A 445 16.02 0.78 25.07
CA ARG A 445 17.45 0.74 25.38
C ARG A 445 17.95 2.06 25.95
N MET A 446 17.58 3.19 25.36
CA MET A 446 17.95 4.51 25.85
C MET A 446 17.46 4.75 27.30
N HIS A 447 16.27 4.25 27.64
CA HIS A 447 15.70 4.30 28.99
C HIS A 447 16.27 3.24 29.95
N GLY A 448 17.11 2.32 29.48
CA GLY A 448 17.58 1.17 30.26
C GLY A 448 16.46 0.19 30.63
N GLN A 449 15.40 0.13 29.82
CA GLN A 449 14.23 -0.73 30.01
C GLN A 449 14.25 -1.92 29.05
N PRO A 450 13.60 -3.06 29.41
CA PRO A 450 13.42 -4.16 28.47
C PRO A 450 12.49 -3.73 27.32
N PHE A 451 12.61 -4.37 26.15
CA PHE A 451 11.74 -4.07 25.00
C PHE A 451 10.24 -4.19 25.32
N THR A 452 9.88 -5.13 26.20
CA THR A 452 8.52 -5.35 26.70
C THR A 452 7.95 -4.21 27.54
N PHE A 453 8.73 -3.16 27.83
CA PHE A 453 8.25 -1.95 28.49
C PHE A 453 7.09 -1.29 27.75
N TYR A 454 7.05 -1.39 26.42
CA TYR A 454 5.99 -0.81 25.58
C TYR A 454 4.82 -1.76 25.29
N ARG A 455 4.70 -2.89 25.99
CA ARG A 455 3.69 -3.91 25.68
C ARG A 455 2.25 -3.38 25.68
N ASP A 456 1.93 -2.45 26.57
CA ASP A 456 0.57 -1.91 26.72
C ASP A 456 0.12 -1.11 25.49
N ILE A 457 1.06 -0.60 24.70
CA ILE A 457 0.78 0.11 23.45
C ILE A 457 0.34 -0.86 22.34
N PHE A 458 0.93 -2.07 22.31
CA PHE A 458 0.76 -3.01 21.20
C PHE A 458 -0.21 -4.16 21.50
N ALA A 459 -0.38 -4.52 22.78
CA ALA A 459 -1.17 -5.69 23.17
C ALA A 459 -2.62 -5.61 22.66
N GLY A 460 -3.18 -4.41 22.53
CA GLY A 460 -4.55 -4.19 22.08
C GLY A 460 -4.80 -4.49 20.60
N THR A 461 -3.77 -4.61 19.75
CA THR A 461 -3.96 -4.71 18.29
C THR A 461 -3.42 -5.98 17.65
N GLY A 462 -2.67 -6.82 18.38
CA GLY A 462 -2.09 -8.04 17.82
C GLY A 462 -3.14 -9.08 17.37
N ALA A 463 -4.32 -9.13 18.01
CA ALA A 463 -5.37 -10.05 17.61
C ALA A 463 -5.94 -9.74 16.21
N PHE A 464 -5.94 -8.47 15.81
CA PHE A 464 -6.43 -8.04 14.50
C PHE A 464 -5.62 -8.68 13.37
N GLU A 465 -4.28 -8.54 13.40
CA GLU A 465 -3.44 -9.08 12.34
C GLU A 465 -3.53 -10.60 12.22
N LEU A 466 -3.50 -11.31 13.34
CA LEU A 466 -3.68 -12.77 13.37
C LEU A 466 -5.02 -13.21 12.77
N SER A 467 -6.08 -12.41 12.92
CA SER A 467 -7.39 -12.69 12.32
C SER A 467 -7.41 -12.54 10.80
N MET A 468 -6.49 -11.75 10.24
CA MET A 468 -6.40 -11.42 8.82
C MET A 468 -5.49 -12.34 8.01
N LEU A 469 -4.88 -13.37 8.63
CA LEU A 469 -4.05 -14.36 7.94
C LEU A 469 -4.86 -15.23 6.99
N SER A 470 -4.60 -15.22 5.68
CA SER A 470 -5.26 -16.09 4.69
C SER A 470 -5.05 -17.59 4.98
N MET A 471 -5.88 -18.47 4.41
CA MET A 471 -5.62 -19.92 4.37
C MET A 471 -4.57 -20.31 3.31
N GLU A 472 -4.20 -19.40 2.41
CA GLU A 472 -3.08 -19.59 1.47
C GLU A 472 -1.73 -19.65 2.19
N ASP A 473 -0.76 -20.30 1.54
CA ASP A 473 0.66 -20.35 1.94
C ASP A 473 0.87 -20.69 3.44
N ASP A 474 0.14 -21.72 3.92
CA ASP A 474 0.10 -22.20 5.31
C ASP A 474 -0.22 -21.13 6.36
N SER A 475 -1.10 -20.19 6.00
CA SER A 475 -1.51 -19.08 6.88
C SER A 475 -0.36 -18.24 7.38
N THR A 476 0.53 -17.88 6.44
CA THR A 476 1.62 -16.94 6.65
C THR A 476 1.45 -15.62 5.89
N VAL A 477 0.49 -15.56 4.97
CA VAL A 477 0.17 -14.36 4.18
C VAL A 477 -1.12 -13.71 4.65
N LEU A 478 -1.24 -12.40 4.43
CA LEU A 478 -2.43 -11.63 4.79
C LEU A 478 -3.51 -11.70 3.71
N HIS A 479 -4.77 -11.55 4.12
CA HIS A 479 -5.83 -11.23 3.17
C HIS A 479 -5.54 -9.90 2.48
N PRO A 480 -5.71 -9.82 1.14
CA PRO A 480 -5.50 -8.61 0.37
C PRO A 480 -6.68 -7.63 0.49
N VAL A 481 -7.15 -7.36 1.72
CA VAL A 481 -8.21 -6.37 1.99
C VAL A 481 -7.57 -4.99 2.10
N ASN A 482 -8.27 -3.95 1.62
CA ASN A 482 -7.72 -2.59 1.52
C ASN A 482 -6.42 -2.58 0.69
N ASP A 483 -5.53 -1.61 0.87
CA ASP A 483 -4.25 -1.56 0.14
C ASP A 483 -3.21 -2.64 0.58
N ALA A 484 -3.65 -3.82 1.02
CA ALA A 484 -2.79 -4.97 1.22
C ALA A 484 -2.45 -5.63 -0.13
N HIS A 485 -1.16 -5.89 -0.38
CA HIS A 485 -0.75 -6.57 -1.61
C HIS A 485 -1.01 -8.08 -1.46
N PRO A 486 -1.57 -8.75 -2.49
CA PRO A 486 -1.73 -10.20 -2.46
C PRO A 486 -0.41 -10.92 -2.17
N ARG A 487 -0.48 -12.05 -1.44
CA ARG A 487 0.69 -12.89 -1.09
C ARG A 487 1.75 -12.18 -0.24
N THR A 488 1.39 -11.09 0.44
CA THR A 488 2.28 -10.45 1.42
C THR A 488 2.40 -11.34 2.65
N HIS A 489 3.60 -11.91 2.87
CA HIS A 489 3.93 -12.63 4.10
C HIS A 489 4.05 -11.68 5.28
N VAL A 490 3.60 -12.14 6.46
CA VAL A 490 3.80 -11.41 7.71
C VAL A 490 5.30 -11.36 8.05
N SER A 491 5.74 -10.22 8.58
CA SER A 491 7.13 -10.03 9.01
C SER A 491 7.52 -10.93 10.19
N CYS A 492 8.74 -11.49 10.13
CA CYS A 492 9.34 -12.25 11.23
C CYS A 492 9.63 -11.37 12.44
N ALA A 493 10.08 -10.13 12.22
CA ALA A 493 10.30 -9.12 13.24
C ALA A 493 9.00 -8.82 13.99
N LEU A 494 7.90 -8.64 13.26
CA LEU A 494 6.58 -8.42 13.85
C LEU A 494 6.15 -9.62 14.68
N ALA A 495 6.12 -10.82 14.08
CA ALA A 495 5.65 -12.01 14.77
C ALA A 495 6.47 -12.31 16.05
N GLY A 496 7.80 -12.21 15.96
CA GLY A 496 8.68 -12.39 17.11
C GLY A 496 8.56 -11.28 18.18
N SER A 497 8.23 -10.05 17.78
CA SER A 497 8.02 -8.93 18.73
C SER A 497 6.67 -9.04 19.44
N PHE A 498 5.59 -9.32 18.70
CA PHE A 498 4.27 -9.51 19.28
C PHE A 498 4.21 -10.73 20.20
N PHE A 499 4.93 -11.81 19.90
CA PHE A 499 5.10 -12.91 20.85
C PHE A 499 5.76 -12.44 22.17
N GLN A 500 6.82 -11.62 22.10
CA GLN A 500 7.45 -11.07 23.31
C GLN A 500 6.51 -10.14 24.10
N PHE A 501 5.68 -9.34 23.41
CA PHE A 501 4.75 -8.42 24.07
C PHE A 501 3.56 -9.13 24.71
N THR A 502 2.96 -10.10 24.01
CA THR A 502 1.69 -10.72 24.39
C THR A 502 1.86 -12.05 25.11
N GLY A 503 2.91 -12.81 24.78
CA GLY A 503 3.06 -14.21 25.18
C GLY A 503 2.11 -15.18 24.47
N ASP A 504 1.34 -14.70 23.48
CA ASP A 504 0.38 -15.51 22.72
C ASP A 504 1.12 -16.49 21.80
N THR A 505 0.81 -17.78 21.96
CA THR A 505 1.45 -18.85 21.20
C THR A 505 1.11 -18.80 19.72
N ALA A 506 -0.01 -18.21 19.31
CA ALA A 506 -0.33 -18.05 17.89
C ALA A 506 0.72 -17.21 17.14
N TRP A 507 1.24 -16.15 17.78
CA TRP A 507 2.34 -15.35 17.25
C TRP A 507 3.65 -16.13 17.16
N LYS A 508 3.92 -16.95 18.17
CA LYS A 508 5.08 -17.85 18.17
C LYS A 508 4.98 -18.86 17.02
N ASP A 509 3.82 -19.49 16.85
CA ASP A 509 3.61 -20.50 15.81
C ASP A 509 3.72 -19.88 14.41
N LEU A 510 3.18 -18.67 14.22
CA LEU A 510 3.36 -17.91 12.98
C LEU A 510 4.85 -17.61 12.72
N TYR A 511 5.57 -17.12 13.73
CA TYR A 511 7.00 -16.86 13.64
C TYR A 511 7.80 -18.11 13.25
N GLU A 512 7.52 -19.26 13.88
CA GLU A 512 8.21 -20.51 13.56
C GLU A 512 7.84 -21.05 12.16
N ARG A 513 6.59 -20.90 11.71
CA ARG A 513 6.18 -21.28 10.34
C ARG A 513 6.86 -20.43 9.28
N LEU A 514 6.88 -19.11 9.46
CA LEU A 514 7.58 -18.18 8.55
C LEU A 514 9.05 -18.59 8.41
N LEU A 515 9.73 -18.79 9.55
CA LEU A 515 11.12 -19.22 9.56
C LEU A 515 11.36 -20.58 8.90
N ALA A 516 10.44 -21.54 9.08
CA ALA A 516 10.53 -22.87 8.47
C ALA A 516 10.37 -22.83 6.95
N GLN A 517 9.57 -21.89 6.43
CA GLN A 517 9.44 -21.61 5.00
C GLN A 517 10.64 -20.83 4.42
N GLY A 518 11.54 -20.35 5.28
CA GLY A 518 12.69 -19.55 4.90
C GLY A 518 12.39 -18.06 4.77
N GLU A 519 11.21 -17.62 5.22
CA GLU A 519 10.81 -16.22 5.21
C GLU A 519 11.62 -15.42 6.23
N MET A 520 12.11 -14.26 5.79
CA MET A 520 12.85 -13.33 6.62
C MET A 520 12.75 -11.90 6.13
N ASP A 521 12.74 -10.98 7.09
CA ASP A 521 12.73 -9.56 6.80
C ASP A 521 14.00 -9.11 6.07
N LYS A 522 13.80 -8.14 5.17
CA LYS A 522 14.88 -7.51 4.42
C LYS A 522 15.78 -6.67 5.32
N ASP A 523 15.23 -6.06 6.36
CA ASP A 523 16.00 -5.30 7.36
C ASP A 523 16.79 -6.21 8.32
N THR A 524 17.60 -5.60 9.19
CA THR A 524 18.44 -6.32 10.15
C THR A 524 17.79 -6.47 11.53
N PHE A 525 16.63 -5.89 11.76
CA PHE A 525 16.02 -5.78 13.08
C PHE A 525 15.60 -7.14 13.64
N ALA A 526 14.98 -8.01 12.82
CA ALA A 526 14.63 -9.36 13.24
C ALA A 526 15.84 -10.16 13.76
N LEU A 527 16.98 -10.02 13.08
CA LEU A 527 18.22 -10.68 13.48
C LEU A 527 18.77 -10.15 14.80
N ILE A 528 18.45 -8.92 15.20
CA ILE A 528 18.86 -8.31 16.45
C ILE A 528 17.87 -8.67 17.57
N ALA A 529 16.60 -8.31 17.40
CA ALA A 529 15.61 -8.30 18.48
C ALA A 529 14.84 -9.62 18.67
N CYS A 530 14.74 -10.48 17.66
CA CYS A 530 13.95 -11.71 17.78
C CYS A 530 14.73 -12.85 18.44
N PRO A 531 14.05 -13.68 19.25
CA PRO A 531 14.64 -14.86 19.87
C PRO A 531 14.88 -15.97 18.85
N LEU A 532 15.80 -16.91 19.17
CA LEU A 532 15.88 -18.17 18.42
C LEU A 532 14.61 -18.99 18.63
N PRO A 533 14.07 -19.63 17.58
CA PRO A 533 12.95 -20.54 17.75
C PRO A 533 13.36 -21.72 18.64
N ASP A 534 12.44 -22.18 19.47
CA ASP A 534 12.67 -23.35 20.33
C ASP A 534 12.10 -24.64 19.70
N GLY A 535 11.47 -24.52 18.54
CA GLY A 535 10.95 -25.62 17.72
C GLY A 535 9.66 -26.23 18.27
N ARG A 536 9.00 -25.56 19.21
CA ARG A 536 7.73 -26.00 19.79
C ARG A 536 6.59 -25.22 19.15
N VAL A 537 6.05 -25.81 18.09
CA VAL A 537 4.76 -25.42 17.51
C VAL A 537 3.66 -25.86 18.48
N SER A 538 2.94 -24.88 19.00
CA SER A 538 1.70 -25.11 19.71
C SER A 538 0.60 -25.27 18.64
N GLY A 539 -0.40 -26.13 18.88
CA GLY A 539 -1.59 -26.09 18.04
C GLY A 539 -2.26 -24.74 18.31
N GLY A 540 -2.31 -23.85 17.34
CA GLY A 540 -2.88 -22.51 17.52
C GLY A 540 -4.37 -22.58 17.90
N ASP A 541 -4.76 -21.82 18.92
CA ASP A 541 -6.16 -21.61 19.28
C ASP A 541 -6.88 -20.76 18.22
N HIS A 542 -8.22 -20.84 18.21
CA HIS A 542 -9.06 -19.99 17.38
C HIS A 542 -8.88 -18.52 17.80
N ILE A 543 -8.20 -17.73 16.97
CA ILE A 543 -8.08 -16.27 17.14
C ILE A 543 -9.46 -15.62 16.98
N CYS A 544 -9.78 -14.64 17.84
CA CYS A 544 -10.99 -13.81 17.72
C CYS A 544 -11.00 -13.06 16.37
N ARG A 545 -12.09 -13.13 15.61
CA ARG A 545 -12.18 -12.62 14.23
C ARG A 545 -13.24 -11.55 14.02
N ILE A 546 -13.79 -11.03 15.10
CA ILE A 546 -14.92 -10.11 15.06
C ILE A 546 -14.45 -8.76 15.57
N PHE A 547 -14.38 -7.78 14.67
CA PHE A 547 -14.00 -6.40 14.94
C PHE A 547 -15.15 -5.48 14.50
N PRO A 548 -16.20 -5.29 15.34
CA PRO A 548 -17.41 -4.58 14.92
C PRO A 548 -17.23 -3.08 14.70
N VAL A 549 -16.27 -2.45 15.36
CA VAL A 549 -15.96 -1.02 15.19
C VAL A 549 -15.18 -0.82 13.90
N THR A 550 -14.22 -1.70 13.63
CA THR A 550 -13.42 -1.69 12.39
C THR A 550 -14.23 -2.21 11.18
N GLY A 551 -15.24 -3.05 11.43
CA GLY A 551 -16.10 -3.65 10.40
C GLY A 551 -15.47 -4.82 9.67
N GLN A 552 -14.66 -5.62 10.36
CA GLN A 552 -14.05 -6.84 9.83
C GLN A 552 -14.60 -8.05 10.59
N LEU A 553 -15.43 -8.85 9.92
CA LEU A 553 -16.15 -9.97 10.53
C LEU A 553 -15.77 -11.29 9.87
N GLY A 554 -14.83 -12.01 10.47
CA GLY A 554 -14.37 -13.31 10.00
C GLY A 554 -14.87 -14.47 10.89
N SER A 555 -14.89 -15.68 10.33
CA SER A 555 -15.04 -16.92 11.12
C SER A 555 -14.35 -18.08 10.40
N LEU A 556 -13.55 -18.89 11.12
CA LEU A 556 -12.95 -20.14 10.62
C LEU A 556 -13.67 -21.31 11.24
N ARG A 557 -14.19 -22.19 10.40
CA ARG A 557 -15.01 -23.31 10.86
C ARG A 557 -14.61 -24.58 10.15
N THR A 558 -14.48 -25.65 10.93
CA THR A 558 -14.22 -27.00 10.42
C THR A 558 -15.55 -27.70 10.20
N GLY A 559 -15.82 -28.05 8.94
CA GLY A 559 -16.98 -28.82 8.51
C GLY A 559 -16.75 -30.32 8.54
N GLN A 560 -17.59 -31.06 7.81
CA GLN A 560 -17.41 -32.50 7.60
C GLN A 560 -16.34 -32.79 6.55
N ASP A 561 -16.30 -31.98 5.48
CA ASP A 561 -15.45 -32.21 4.31
C ASP A 561 -14.22 -31.30 4.27
N LEU A 562 -14.32 -30.12 4.86
CA LEU A 562 -13.34 -29.06 4.69
C LEU A 562 -13.38 -28.03 5.83
N THR A 563 -12.30 -27.27 5.96
CA THR A 563 -12.29 -26.05 6.77
C THR A 563 -12.62 -24.87 5.86
N THR A 564 -13.58 -24.05 6.27
CA THR A 564 -13.99 -22.83 5.57
C THR A 564 -13.70 -21.60 6.41
N ARG A 565 -13.22 -20.56 5.74
CA ARG A 565 -13.27 -19.19 6.26
C ARG A 565 -14.26 -18.38 5.45
N VAL A 566 -15.11 -17.65 6.15
CA VAL A 566 -15.92 -16.57 5.59
C VAL A 566 -15.53 -15.27 6.25
N HIS A 567 -15.55 -14.18 5.49
CA HIS A 567 -15.17 -12.87 5.97
C HIS A 567 -16.02 -11.79 5.30
N LEU A 568 -16.68 -10.94 6.10
CA LEU A 568 -17.48 -9.81 5.64
C LEU A 568 -16.76 -8.50 5.97
N CYS A 569 -16.53 -7.68 4.94
CA CYS A 569 -15.95 -6.35 5.04
C CYS A 569 -17.07 -5.30 5.01
N THR A 570 -17.12 -4.43 6.02
CA THR A 570 -18.04 -3.29 6.11
C THR A 570 -17.28 -2.18 6.84
N GLY A 571 -17.86 -1.57 7.87
CA GLY A 571 -17.19 -0.62 8.74
C GLY A 571 -17.04 0.77 8.13
N PRO A 572 -16.45 1.70 8.90
CA PRO A 572 -16.30 3.08 8.47
C PRO A 572 -15.51 3.21 7.16
N THR A 573 -15.86 4.21 6.36
CA THR A 573 -14.97 4.73 5.31
C THR A 573 -13.93 5.64 5.95
N TYR A 574 -12.75 5.71 5.35
CA TYR A 574 -11.60 6.42 5.93
C TYR A 574 -10.73 7.00 4.80
N PRO A 575 -10.26 8.26 4.85
CA PRO A 575 -9.63 8.93 3.72
C PRO A 575 -8.16 8.54 3.47
N THR A 576 -7.80 7.26 3.55
CA THR A 576 -6.47 6.74 3.18
C THR A 576 -6.55 5.46 2.33
N HIS A 577 -6.01 4.37 2.83
CA HIS A 577 -5.77 3.06 2.23
C HIS A 577 -7.03 2.18 2.18
N PHE A 578 -8.20 2.78 2.36
CA PHE A 578 -9.49 2.09 2.28
C PHE A 578 -9.86 1.76 0.83
N HIS A 579 -10.61 0.69 0.65
CA HIS A 579 -11.27 0.37 -0.62
C HIS A 579 -12.78 0.62 -0.53
N ALA A 580 -13.45 0.72 -1.67
CA ALA A 580 -14.90 0.84 -1.75
C ALA A 580 -15.59 -0.53 -1.59
N ASP A 581 -15.25 -1.24 -0.51
CA ASP A 581 -15.52 -2.66 -0.27
C ASP A 581 -16.62 -2.93 0.76
N LYS A 582 -17.41 -1.92 1.14
CA LYS A 582 -18.43 -2.06 2.19
C LYS A 582 -19.56 -2.97 1.72
N GLY A 583 -19.75 -4.06 2.46
CA GLY A 583 -20.60 -5.19 2.12
C GLY A 583 -19.88 -6.33 1.37
N SER A 584 -18.57 -6.26 1.14
CA SER A 584 -17.82 -7.27 0.38
C SER A 584 -17.65 -8.59 1.15
N LEU A 585 -17.75 -9.71 0.44
CA LEU A 585 -17.55 -11.06 0.96
C LEU A 585 -16.24 -11.67 0.44
N LEU A 586 -15.44 -12.22 1.35
CA LEU A 586 -14.31 -13.11 1.05
C LEU A 586 -14.62 -14.53 1.54
N LEU A 587 -14.11 -15.52 0.80
CA LEU A 587 -14.34 -16.93 1.08
C LEU A 587 -13.08 -17.75 0.80
N GLU A 588 -12.69 -18.58 1.77
CA GLU A 588 -11.62 -19.56 1.63
C GLU A 588 -12.10 -20.93 2.08
N ALA A 589 -11.60 -21.99 1.46
CA ALA A 589 -11.94 -23.34 1.84
C ALA A 589 -10.84 -24.33 1.45
N GLY A 590 -10.60 -25.32 2.32
CA GLY A 590 -9.69 -26.43 2.01
C GLY A 590 -8.24 -26.02 1.72
N GLY A 591 -7.79 -24.85 2.23
CA GLY A 591 -6.47 -24.29 1.97
C GLY A 591 -6.38 -23.39 0.73
N TYR A 592 -7.50 -23.10 0.07
CA TYR A 592 -7.57 -22.23 -1.10
C TYR A 592 -8.38 -20.96 -0.82
N THR A 593 -7.95 -19.82 -1.34
CA THR A 593 -8.85 -18.67 -1.50
C THR A 593 -9.80 -18.95 -2.66
N LEU A 594 -11.10 -18.95 -2.39
CA LEU A 594 -12.13 -19.13 -3.42
C LEU A 594 -12.56 -17.78 -3.97
N CYS A 595 -13.03 -16.90 -3.09
CA CYS A 595 -13.51 -15.56 -3.42
C CYS A 595 -12.55 -14.53 -2.79
N PRO A 596 -11.59 -14.00 -3.57
CA PRO A 596 -10.62 -13.05 -3.07
C PRO A 596 -11.16 -11.61 -3.06
N ASP A 597 -10.54 -10.76 -2.24
CA ASP A 597 -10.41 -9.35 -2.59
C ASP A 597 -9.21 -9.18 -3.54
N CYS A 598 -9.24 -8.16 -4.40
CA CYS A 598 -8.17 -7.94 -5.37
C CYS A 598 -6.96 -7.22 -4.78
N GLY A 599 -7.12 -6.55 -3.63
CA GLY A 599 -6.06 -5.83 -2.93
C GLY A 599 -5.40 -4.73 -3.74
N SER A 600 -4.13 -4.46 -3.42
CA SER A 600 -3.34 -3.40 -4.04
C SER A 600 -2.35 -3.94 -5.07
N ALA A 601 -2.26 -3.24 -6.20
CA ALA A 601 -1.10 -3.29 -7.09
C ALA A 601 0.04 -2.40 -6.54
N ASN A 602 1.19 -2.38 -7.21
CA ASN A 602 2.26 -1.48 -6.79
C ASN A 602 1.84 -0.02 -6.93
N TYR A 603 2.35 0.83 -6.04
CA TYR A 603 2.00 2.24 -6.00
C TYR A 603 2.35 3.07 -7.24
N PHE A 604 3.28 2.58 -8.06
CA PHE A 604 3.65 3.21 -9.33
C PHE A 604 2.88 2.64 -10.52
N GLU A 605 2.09 1.57 -10.32
CA GLU A 605 1.23 0.99 -11.35
C GLU A 605 -0.10 1.73 -11.38
N SER A 606 -0.60 1.94 -12.60
CA SER A 606 -1.89 2.59 -12.83
C SER A 606 -3.08 1.75 -12.36
N GLU A 607 -2.85 0.44 -12.26
CA GLU A 607 -3.85 -0.56 -11.94
C GLU A 607 -4.40 -0.40 -10.52
N LEU A 608 -3.57 0.13 -9.61
CA LEU A 608 -3.92 0.47 -8.24
C LEU A 608 -5.27 1.20 -8.11
N PHE A 609 -5.56 2.16 -8.98
CA PHE A 609 -6.70 3.04 -8.82
C PHE A 609 -8.04 2.30 -9.02
N TYR A 610 -8.13 1.42 -10.02
CA TYR A 610 -9.38 0.74 -10.32
C TYR A 610 -9.63 -0.51 -9.47
N LEU A 611 -8.59 -1.10 -8.87
CA LEU A 611 -8.77 -2.22 -7.92
C LEU A 611 -9.60 -1.81 -6.70
N ARG A 612 -9.55 -0.52 -6.33
CA ARG A 612 -10.27 0.07 -5.19
C ARG A 612 -11.74 0.38 -5.45
N HIS A 613 -12.18 0.28 -6.71
CA HIS A 613 -13.55 0.64 -7.09
C HIS A 613 -14.56 -0.36 -6.55
N ALA A 614 -15.75 0.11 -6.14
CA ALA A 614 -16.80 -0.76 -5.59
C ALA A 614 -17.18 -1.92 -6.50
N ARG A 615 -17.12 -1.71 -7.82
CA ARG A 615 -17.41 -2.76 -8.81
C ARG A 615 -16.38 -3.89 -8.79
N SER A 616 -15.18 -3.70 -8.24
CA SER A 616 -14.10 -4.70 -8.21
C SER A 616 -14.22 -5.68 -7.04
N HIS A 617 -15.19 -5.48 -6.13
CA HIS A 617 -15.39 -6.28 -4.92
C HIS A 617 -16.64 -7.18 -5.00
N SER A 618 -16.74 -8.14 -4.07
CA SER A 618 -17.83 -9.12 -4.01
C SER A 618 -19.05 -8.59 -3.24
N LEU A 619 -19.78 -7.63 -3.82
CA LEU A 619 -20.88 -6.89 -3.17
C LEU A 619 -22.14 -6.76 -4.03
N LEU A 620 -23.23 -6.22 -3.46
CA LEU A 620 -24.43 -5.84 -4.22
C LEU A 620 -24.24 -4.46 -4.83
N TYR A 621 -23.86 -4.41 -6.11
CA TYR A 621 -23.48 -3.18 -6.80
C TYR A 621 -24.69 -2.48 -7.44
N PRO A 622 -24.95 -1.19 -7.16
CA PRO A 622 -26.00 -0.43 -7.81
C PRO A 622 -25.55 0.07 -9.18
N MET A 623 -26.26 -0.30 -10.24
CA MET A 623 -25.97 0.12 -11.62
C MET A 623 -26.73 1.39 -11.98
N ARG A 624 -26.07 2.34 -12.64
CA ARG A 624 -26.68 3.60 -13.09
C ARG A 624 -26.92 3.58 -14.60
N ALA A 625 -28.07 4.10 -15.04
CA ALA A 625 -28.44 4.15 -16.45
C ALA A 625 -27.58 5.15 -17.27
N ASP A 626 -27.02 6.17 -16.61
CA ASP A 626 -26.16 7.17 -17.24
C ASP A 626 -24.75 6.65 -17.58
N GLY A 627 -24.34 5.54 -16.96
CA GLY A 627 -23.02 4.92 -17.12
C GLY A 627 -21.95 5.50 -16.19
N VAL A 628 -22.31 6.38 -15.26
CA VAL A 628 -21.42 6.82 -14.17
C VAL A 628 -21.22 5.64 -13.22
N LEU A 629 -20.00 5.46 -12.72
CA LEU A 629 -19.75 4.43 -11.71
C LEU A 629 -20.36 4.84 -10.37
N SER A 630 -21.07 3.92 -9.73
CA SER A 630 -21.45 4.07 -8.32
C SER A 630 -20.22 3.94 -7.43
N VAL A 631 -20.10 4.84 -6.46
CA VAL A 631 -18.91 5.00 -5.60
C VAL A 631 -19.32 4.87 -4.13
N GLN A 632 -18.45 4.22 -3.35
CA GLN A 632 -18.44 4.40 -1.90
C GLN A 632 -17.36 5.42 -1.55
N GLY A 633 -17.78 6.63 -1.19
CA GLY A 633 -16.88 7.77 -1.07
C GLY A 633 -16.08 7.76 0.23
N ARG A 634 -14.84 8.28 0.18
CA ARG A 634 -13.96 8.40 1.35
C ARG A 634 -14.49 9.27 2.50
N ASN A 635 -15.42 10.18 2.18
CA ASN A 635 -16.04 11.11 3.13
C ASN A 635 -17.43 10.65 3.57
N GLU A 636 -17.87 9.49 3.09
CA GLU A 636 -19.11 8.89 3.56
C GLU A 636 -18.94 8.39 5.00
N ARG A 637 -20.02 7.90 5.62
CA ARG A 637 -19.91 7.33 6.98
C ARG A 637 -19.43 5.88 6.96
N GLY A 638 -19.55 5.22 5.81
CA GLY A 638 -19.26 3.80 5.65
C GLY A 638 -20.39 2.91 6.11
N GLY A 639 -20.08 1.63 6.26
CA GLY A 639 -21.01 0.62 6.74
C GLY A 639 -20.99 0.49 8.26
N THR A 640 -22.08 -0.06 8.80
CA THR A 640 -22.24 -0.32 10.25
C THR A 640 -22.58 -1.78 10.47
N VAL A 641 -21.88 -2.41 11.41
CA VAL A 641 -22.22 -3.77 11.85
C VAL A 641 -23.51 -3.74 12.66
N LEU A 642 -24.54 -4.44 12.17
CA LEU A 642 -25.82 -4.63 12.85
C LEU A 642 -25.80 -5.85 13.76
N ASN A 643 -25.14 -6.93 13.32
CA ASN A 643 -25.01 -8.16 14.08
C ASN A 643 -23.68 -8.86 13.74
N ALA A 644 -23.07 -9.49 14.74
CA ALA A 644 -21.84 -10.26 14.57
C ALA A 644 -21.81 -11.40 15.59
N THR A 645 -22.62 -12.43 15.36
CA THR A 645 -22.78 -13.56 16.28
C THR A 645 -22.30 -14.86 15.68
N GLU A 646 -21.59 -15.65 16.48
CA GLU A 646 -21.26 -17.05 16.23
C GLU A 646 -21.86 -17.89 17.36
N TYR A 647 -22.64 -18.92 17.00
CA TYR A 647 -23.32 -19.80 17.95
C TYR A 647 -23.40 -21.22 17.41
N GLU A 648 -23.02 -22.22 18.21
CA GLU A 648 -23.13 -23.65 17.87
C GLU A 648 -22.54 -24.04 16.49
N GLY A 649 -21.48 -23.36 16.04
CA GLY A 649 -20.85 -23.56 14.72
C GLY A 649 -21.56 -22.85 13.55
N ALA A 650 -22.66 -22.15 13.83
CA ALA A 650 -23.34 -21.25 12.92
C ALA A 650 -22.89 -19.80 13.10
N ILE A 651 -23.06 -18.99 12.07
CA ILE A 651 -22.80 -17.54 12.10
C ILE A 651 -24.01 -16.78 11.57
N ASP A 652 -24.12 -15.55 12.07
CA ASP A 652 -25.05 -14.53 11.63
C ASP A 652 -24.35 -13.18 11.72
N PHE A 653 -23.85 -12.71 10.58
CA PHE A 653 -23.21 -11.40 10.43
C PHE A 653 -24.12 -10.52 9.60
N ALA A 654 -24.40 -9.30 10.05
CA ALA A 654 -25.26 -8.36 9.35
C ALA A 654 -24.65 -6.96 9.35
N SER A 655 -24.77 -6.25 8.23
CA SER A 655 -24.33 -4.88 8.03
C SER A 655 -25.42 -4.01 7.40
N ASP A 656 -25.38 -2.72 7.73
CA ASP A 656 -26.03 -1.66 6.98
C ASP A 656 -24.97 -0.84 6.26
N ASP A 657 -24.94 -0.97 4.94
CA ASP A 657 -23.95 -0.32 4.08
C ASP A 657 -24.52 0.91 3.37
N THR A 658 -25.74 1.33 3.73
CA THR A 658 -26.45 2.45 3.07
C THR A 658 -25.63 3.73 3.08
N ALA A 659 -25.02 4.04 4.23
CA ALA A 659 -24.27 5.26 4.43
C ALA A 659 -22.83 5.19 3.89
N ALA A 660 -22.45 4.09 3.24
CA ALA A 660 -21.20 4.00 2.47
C ALA A 660 -21.36 4.54 1.05
N TRP A 661 -22.58 4.55 0.49
CA TRP A 661 -22.82 4.87 -0.91
C TRP A 661 -23.10 6.35 -1.15
N SER A 662 -22.38 6.94 -2.10
CA SER A 662 -22.53 8.35 -2.47
C SER A 662 -23.76 8.61 -3.37
N ASP A 663 -24.14 9.88 -3.46
CA ASP A 663 -25.16 10.42 -4.39
C ASP A 663 -26.56 9.80 -4.27
N GLY A 664 -26.85 9.08 -3.19
CA GLY A 664 -28.16 8.46 -2.96
C GLY A 664 -28.50 7.40 -4.01
N VAL A 665 -27.51 6.63 -4.51
CA VAL A 665 -27.77 5.49 -5.40
C VAL A 665 -28.64 4.43 -4.73
N TYR A 666 -28.48 4.24 -3.42
CA TYR A 666 -29.39 3.51 -2.55
C TYR A 666 -30.19 4.46 -1.64
N LYS A 667 -31.42 4.07 -1.31
CA LYS A 667 -32.15 4.58 -0.14
C LYS A 667 -31.87 3.73 1.09
N SER A 668 -31.71 2.43 0.89
CA SER A 668 -31.25 1.47 1.90
C SER A 668 -30.57 0.28 1.23
N VAL A 669 -29.53 -0.24 1.86
CA VAL A 669 -28.93 -1.54 1.53
C VAL A 669 -28.35 -2.17 2.80
N GLN A 670 -28.80 -3.39 3.08
CA GLN A 670 -28.34 -4.22 4.18
C GLN A 670 -27.94 -5.58 3.63
N ARG A 671 -26.86 -6.12 4.18
CA ARG A 671 -26.36 -7.44 3.84
C ARG A 671 -26.27 -8.28 5.10
N ARG A 672 -26.76 -9.51 5.04
CA ARG A 672 -26.64 -10.49 6.11
C ARG A 672 -26.08 -11.79 5.57
N MET A 673 -25.04 -12.30 6.21
CA MET A 673 -24.44 -13.59 5.95
C MET A 673 -24.84 -14.57 7.04
N LEU A 674 -25.58 -15.60 6.63
CA LEU A 674 -26.03 -16.70 7.47
C LEU A 674 -25.28 -17.96 7.07
N SER A 675 -24.77 -18.71 8.03
CA SER A 675 -24.20 -20.01 7.72
C SER A 675 -24.36 -20.97 8.88
N ALA A 676 -25.10 -22.06 8.68
CA ALA A 676 -25.33 -23.07 9.70
C ALA A 676 -24.16 -24.06 9.87
N PHE A 677 -23.32 -24.23 8.84
CA PHE A 677 -22.14 -25.11 8.85
C PHE A 677 -21.12 -24.65 7.80
N ALA A 678 -19.89 -25.16 7.87
CA ALA A 678 -18.75 -24.64 7.10
C ALA A 678 -18.96 -24.69 5.57
N GLU A 679 -19.68 -25.69 5.07
CA GLU A 679 -19.88 -25.95 3.63
C GLU A 679 -21.01 -25.10 2.98
N LEU A 680 -21.71 -24.26 3.75
CA LEU A 680 -22.85 -23.49 3.27
C LEU A 680 -22.80 -22.06 3.79
N ALA A 681 -22.85 -21.06 2.92
CA ALA A 681 -23.20 -19.69 3.31
C ALA A 681 -24.44 -19.22 2.52
N VAL A 682 -25.30 -18.45 3.16
CA VAL A 682 -26.46 -17.80 2.53
C VAL A 682 -26.29 -16.31 2.72
N VAL A 683 -26.27 -15.58 1.61
CA VAL A 683 -26.24 -14.11 1.60
C VAL A 683 -27.65 -13.60 1.40
N GLU A 684 -28.14 -12.81 2.34
CA GLU A 684 -29.39 -12.07 2.28
C GLU A 684 -29.07 -10.59 2.03
N ASP A 685 -29.41 -10.11 0.83
CA ASP A 685 -29.29 -8.70 0.47
C ASP A 685 -30.68 -8.04 0.46
N THR A 686 -30.91 -7.06 1.33
CA THR A 686 -32.15 -6.28 1.38
C THR A 686 -31.88 -4.85 0.93
N PHE A 687 -32.57 -4.37 -0.10
CA PHE A 687 -32.26 -3.07 -0.69
C PHE A 687 -33.49 -2.29 -1.15
N THR A 688 -33.33 -0.98 -1.27
CA THR A 688 -34.22 -0.06 -1.97
C THR A 688 -33.38 0.95 -2.74
N LEU A 689 -33.60 1.06 -4.06
CA LEU A 689 -32.83 1.96 -4.93
C LEU A 689 -33.30 3.41 -4.83
N GLY A 690 -32.33 4.31 -4.87
CA GLY A 690 -32.52 5.75 -5.06
C GLY A 690 -32.32 6.11 -6.51
N GLN A 691 -31.13 6.62 -6.87
CA GLN A 691 -30.79 7.03 -8.24
C GLN A 691 -30.36 5.88 -9.16
N ALA A 692 -30.00 4.72 -8.61
CA ALA A 692 -29.62 3.56 -9.40
C ALA A 692 -30.81 3.00 -10.20
N ASP A 693 -30.54 2.37 -11.34
CA ASP A 693 -31.54 1.72 -12.18
C ASP A 693 -31.90 0.32 -11.65
N HIS A 694 -30.88 -0.50 -11.44
CA HIS A 694 -30.96 -1.88 -10.95
C HIS A 694 -29.72 -2.23 -10.11
N VAL A 695 -29.64 -3.48 -9.64
CA VAL A 695 -28.48 -3.99 -8.89
C VAL A 695 -27.84 -5.19 -9.60
N GLU A 696 -26.54 -5.38 -9.41
CA GLU A 696 -25.82 -6.60 -9.77
C GLU A 696 -25.25 -7.26 -8.51
N PHE A 697 -25.50 -8.55 -8.33
CA PHE A 697 -24.75 -9.35 -7.37
C PHE A 697 -23.38 -9.67 -7.96
N LEU A 698 -22.33 -9.17 -7.33
CA LEU A 698 -20.94 -9.37 -7.75
C LEU A 698 -20.27 -10.40 -6.84
N LEU A 699 -19.54 -11.35 -7.42
CA LEU A 699 -18.74 -12.31 -6.68
C LEU A 699 -17.45 -12.65 -7.42
N ASN A 700 -16.32 -12.27 -6.84
CA ASN A 700 -14.99 -12.60 -7.36
C ASN A 700 -14.69 -14.08 -7.13
N CYS A 701 -13.93 -14.71 -8.04
CA CYS A 701 -13.41 -16.06 -7.86
C CYS A 701 -12.07 -16.25 -8.57
N PHE A 702 -11.16 -17.04 -7.98
CA PHE A 702 -9.97 -17.55 -8.68
C PHE A 702 -10.27 -18.78 -9.55
N GLY A 703 -11.52 -19.24 -9.59
CA GLY A 703 -11.99 -20.25 -10.53
C GLY A 703 -12.84 -19.59 -11.61
N GLU A 704 -12.63 -19.98 -12.88
CA GLU A 704 -13.47 -19.51 -13.97
C GLU A 704 -14.92 -19.96 -13.78
N TRP A 705 -15.86 -19.02 -13.87
CA TRP A 705 -17.28 -19.26 -13.69
C TRP A 705 -17.91 -19.94 -14.90
N LYS A 706 -18.66 -21.00 -14.64
CA LYS A 706 -19.58 -21.64 -15.60
C LYS A 706 -21.01 -21.31 -15.23
N LEU A 707 -21.73 -20.70 -16.17
CA LEU A 707 -23.14 -20.32 -16.01
C LEU A 707 -24.03 -21.40 -16.60
N GLU A 708 -24.74 -22.15 -15.76
CA GLU A 708 -25.54 -23.31 -16.17
C GLU A 708 -26.84 -23.36 -15.37
N ASN A 709 -27.98 -23.58 -16.05
CA ASN A 709 -29.27 -23.90 -15.40
C ASN A 709 -29.70 -22.95 -14.25
N GLY A 710 -29.44 -21.64 -14.38
CA GLY A 710 -29.81 -20.66 -13.35
C GLY A 710 -28.92 -20.65 -12.11
N GLN A 711 -27.76 -21.30 -12.17
CA GLN A 711 -26.70 -21.28 -11.14
C GLN A 711 -25.34 -20.98 -11.78
N ALA A 712 -24.35 -20.65 -10.95
CA ALA A 712 -22.97 -20.45 -11.37
C ALA A 712 -22.05 -21.42 -10.60
N VAL A 713 -21.09 -22.03 -11.29
CA VAL A 713 -20.17 -23.00 -10.70
C VAL A 713 -18.74 -22.64 -11.08
N ALA A 714 -17.86 -22.56 -10.08
CA ALA A 714 -16.42 -22.39 -10.27
C ALA A 714 -15.67 -23.47 -9.49
N ARG A 715 -14.46 -23.82 -9.94
CA ARG A 715 -13.60 -24.80 -9.28
C ARG A 715 -12.23 -24.19 -9.02
N VAL A 716 -11.75 -24.32 -7.79
CA VAL A 716 -10.41 -23.91 -7.36
C VAL A 716 -9.75 -25.10 -6.68
N GLY A 717 -8.69 -25.62 -7.29
CA GLY A 717 -8.06 -26.87 -6.84
C GLY A 717 -9.06 -28.04 -6.82
N ASP A 718 -9.26 -28.62 -5.64
CA ASP A 718 -10.22 -29.71 -5.40
C ASP A 718 -11.55 -29.24 -4.76
N VAL A 719 -11.75 -27.94 -4.60
CA VAL A 719 -12.97 -27.35 -4.08
C VAL A 719 -13.82 -26.75 -5.21
N THR A 720 -15.12 -27.01 -5.16
CA THR A 720 -16.14 -26.46 -6.06
C THR A 720 -17.00 -25.46 -5.29
N LEU A 721 -17.15 -24.26 -5.85
CA LEU A 721 -18.07 -23.25 -5.37
C LEU A 721 -19.28 -23.18 -6.30
N ARG A 722 -20.47 -23.37 -5.73
CA ARG A 722 -21.74 -23.31 -6.46
C ARG A 722 -22.62 -22.21 -5.89
N VAL A 723 -23.05 -21.28 -6.74
CA VAL A 723 -23.87 -20.11 -6.41
C VAL A 723 -25.27 -20.31 -6.96
N VAL A 724 -26.27 -20.26 -6.08
CA VAL A 724 -27.67 -20.53 -6.41
C VAL A 724 -28.57 -19.41 -5.90
N PRO A 725 -29.19 -18.61 -6.79
CA PRO A 725 -30.31 -17.74 -6.44
C PRO A 725 -31.48 -18.57 -5.89
N LEU A 726 -31.98 -18.24 -4.70
CA LEU A 726 -33.04 -19.01 -4.03
C LEU A 726 -34.42 -18.44 -4.32
N ASN A 727 -34.62 -17.16 -4.01
CA ASN A 727 -35.91 -16.47 -4.11
C ASN A 727 -35.98 -15.44 -5.25
N TRP A 728 -34.93 -15.37 -6.08
CA TRP A 728 -34.80 -14.42 -7.16
C TRP A 728 -34.20 -15.08 -8.40
N GLN A 729 -34.26 -14.39 -9.54
CA GLN A 729 -33.65 -14.83 -10.78
C GLN A 729 -32.82 -13.68 -11.35
N TRP A 730 -31.58 -13.98 -11.74
CA TRP A 730 -30.75 -13.02 -12.45
C TRP A 730 -31.18 -12.85 -13.91
N SER A 731 -30.89 -11.69 -14.48
CA SER A 731 -31.20 -11.33 -15.86
C SER A 731 -29.91 -11.26 -16.68
N ALA A 732 -29.69 -12.25 -17.54
CA ALA A 732 -28.50 -12.36 -18.40
C ALA A 732 -27.17 -12.23 -17.63
N PRO A 733 -26.87 -13.17 -16.69
CA PRO A 733 -25.61 -13.13 -15.96
C PRO A 733 -24.42 -13.28 -16.92
N TYR A 734 -23.30 -12.69 -16.55
CA TYR A 734 -22.06 -12.74 -17.31
C TYR A 734 -20.86 -12.84 -16.37
N VAL A 735 -19.69 -13.10 -16.96
CA VAL A 735 -18.41 -13.16 -16.25
C VAL A 735 -17.56 -12.01 -16.74
N ARG A 736 -17.01 -11.24 -15.79
CA ARG A 736 -16.07 -10.16 -16.08
C ARG A 736 -14.67 -10.56 -15.66
N ASP A 737 -13.73 -10.35 -16.55
CA ASP A 737 -12.31 -10.58 -16.28
C ASP A 737 -11.74 -9.42 -15.47
N LEU A 738 -11.10 -9.76 -14.36
CA LEU A 738 -10.35 -8.86 -13.49
C LEU A 738 -8.95 -9.46 -13.26
N GLN A 739 -8.11 -8.69 -12.59
CA GLN A 739 -6.84 -9.15 -12.07
C GLN A 739 -6.70 -8.68 -10.62
N ASP A 740 -6.04 -9.47 -9.78
CA ASP A 740 -5.59 -8.99 -8.47
C ASP A 740 -4.33 -8.12 -8.61
N GLY A 741 -3.86 -7.56 -7.49
CA GLY A 741 -2.65 -6.74 -7.43
C GLY A 741 -1.35 -7.43 -7.89
N GLU A 742 -1.34 -8.77 -8.02
CA GLU A 742 -0.23 -9.58 -8.53
C GLU A 742 -0.47 -10.04 -9.98
N HIS A 743 -1.44 -9.44 -10.66
CA HIS A 743 -1.87 -9.76 -12.02
C HIS A 743 -2.40 -11.19 -12.21
N ARG A 744 -2.80 -11.89 -11.14
CA ARG A 744 -3.48 -13.18 -11.25
C ARG A 744 -4.89 -12.96 -11.79
N PRO A 745 -5.37 -13.76 -12.76
CA PRO A 745 -6.74 -13.67 -13.23
C PRO A 745 -7.75 -13.86 -12.09
N VAL A 746 -8.73 -12.97 -12.04
CA VAL A 746 -9.90 -13.06 -11.16
C VAL A 746 -11.14 -13.02 -12.05
N TRP A 747 -12.01 -14.01 -11.92
CA TRP A 747 -13.26 -14.06 -12.67
C TRP A 747 -14.40 -13.60 -11.76
N GLN A 748 -15.01 -12.47 -12.10
CA GLN A 748 -16.14 -11.93 -11.34
C GLN A 748 -17.45 -12.38 -11.98
N LEU A 749 -18.28 -13.08 -11.21
CA LEU A 749 -19.68 -13.29 -11.56
C LEU A 749 -20.40 -11.95 -11.44
N CYS A 750 -21.05 -11.51 -12.53
CA CYS A 750 -21.94 -10.36 -12.55
C CYS A 750 -23.37 -10.86 -12.81
N ALA A 751 -24.23 -10.79 -11.79
CA ALA A 751 -25.61 -11.30 -11.86
C ALA A 751 -26.64 -10.17 -11.67
N PRO A 752 -27.16 -9.58 -12.76
CA PRO A 752 -28.12 -8.47 -12.69
C PRO A 752 -29.48 -8.89 -12.14
N TYR A 753 -30.09 -8.05 -11.31
CA TYR A 753 -31.48 -8.13 -10.89
C TYR A 753 -32.24 -6.87 -11.27
N THR A 754 -33.12 -6.98 -12.26
CA THR A 754 -33.84 -5.83 -12.87
C THR A 754 -35.35 -5.86 -12.62
N ALA A 755 -35.87 -6.87 -11.89
CA ALA A 755 -37.31 -7.09 -11.76
C ALA A 755 -38.00 -6.06 -10.85
N ALA A 756 -37.28 -5.50 -9.88
CA ALA A 756 -37.81 -4.50 -8.96
C ALA A 756 -36.73 -3.54 -8.45
N ARG A 757 -37.17 -2.35 -8.03
CA ARG A 757 -36.30 -1.31 -7.43
C ARG A 757 -36.13 -1.44 -5.91
N ALA A 758 -36.78 -2.42 -5.31
CA ALA A 758 -36.59 -2.83 -3.93
C ALA A 758 -36.80 -4.33 -3.86
N GLY A 759 -36.09 -5.01 -2.96
CA GLY A 759 -36.19 -6.45 -2.86
C GLY A 759 -35.34 -7.02 -1.74
N ARG A 760 -35.55 -8.32 -1.51
CA ARG A 760 -34.74 -9.17 -0.65
C ARG A 760 -34.24 -10.35 -1.48
N LEU A 761 -32.94 -10.44 -1.68
CA LEU A 761 -32.30 -11.47 -2.50
C LEU A 761 -31.62 -12.48 -1.57
N LEU A 762 -32.03 -13.73 -1.64
CA LEU A 762 -31.39 -14.85 -0.95
C LEU A 762 -30.55 -15.63 -1.95
N THR A 763 -29.25 -15.73 -1.69
CA THR A 763 -28.27 -16.40 -2.55
C THR A 763 -27.48 -17.42 -1.74
N ALA A 764 -27.56 -18.70 -2.10
CA ALA A 764 -26.78 -19.75 -1.48
C ALA A 764 -25.40 -19.89 -2.15
N LEU A 765 -24.37 -20.03 -1.33
CA LEU A 765 -22.99 -20.35 -1.67
C LEU A 765 -22.67 -21.73 -1.08
N CYS A 766 -22.66 -22.75 -1.93
CA CYS A 766 -22.33 -24.13 -1.55
C CYS A 766 -20.86 -24.40 -1.83
N ILE A 767 -20.14 -24.87 -0.82
CA ILE A 767 -18.69 -25.07 -0.83
C ILE A 767 -18.45 -26.58 -0.72
N GLU A 768 -18.05 -27.20 -1.82
CA GLU A 768 -18.14 -28.64 -2.00
C GLU A 768 -16.76 -29.22 -2.34
N LYS A 769 -16.37 -30.32 -1.69
CA LYS A 769 -15.14 -31.04 -2.01
C LYS A 769 -15.43 -32.48 -2.41
N THR A 770 -15.94 -33.29 -1.48
CA THR A 770 -16.28 -34.70 -1.73
C THR A 770 -17.79 -34.91 -1.83
N MET A 771 -18.54 -34.26 -0.94
CA MET A 771 -19.99 -34.30 -0.88
C MET A 771 -20.60 -32.99 -1.38
N GLN A 772 -21.74 -33.08 -2.07
CA GLN A 772 -22.51 -31.92 -2.48
C GLN A 772 -23.42 -31.44 -1.36
N VAL A 773 -23.76 -30.15 -1.37
CA VAL A 773 -24.83 -29.59 -0.53
C VAL A 773 -26.13 -29.68 -1.31
N GLU A 774 -27.04 -30.56 -0.89
CA GLU A 774 -28.35 -30.65 -1.52
C GLU A 774 -29.24 -29.49 -1.08
N ILE A 775 -29.93 -28.86 -2.04
CA ILE A 775 -30.88 -27.78 -1.79
C ILE A 775 -32.26 -28.26 -2.25
N ARG A 776 -33.24 -28.23 -1.36
CA ARG A 776 -34.62 -28.64 -1.65
C ARG A 776 -35.60 -27.56 -1.19
N PRO A 777 -36.50 -27.06 -2.05
CA PRO A 777 -37.59 -26.20 -1.60
C PRO A 777 -38.45 -26.92 -0.57
N CYS A 778 -38.80 -26.25 0.52
CA CYS A 778 -39.71 -26.75 1.54
C CYS A 778 -40.82 -25.72 1.84
N ALA A 779 -41.77 -26.05 2.71
CA ALA A 779 -42.85 -25.13 3.05
C ALA A 779 -42.30 -23.86 3.70
N GLY A 780 -42.38 -22.73 2.98
CA GLY A 780 -41.92 -21.42 3.46
C GLY A 780 -40.40 -21.22 3.46
N GLY A 781 -39.63 -22.00 2.70
CA GLY A 781 -38.17 -21.81 2.62
C GLY A 781 -37.41 -22.90 1.88
N TRP A 782 -36.19 -23.17 2.32
CA TRP A 782 -35.29 -24.16 1.72
C TRP A 782 -34.65 -25.07 2.77
N GLU A 783 -34.65 -26.36 2.49
CA GLU A 783 -33.88 -27.36 3.22
C GLU A 783 -32.50 -27.51 2.56
N PHE A 784 -31.45 -27.52 3.38
CA PHE A 784 -30.07 -27.77 2.98
C PHE A 784 -29.57 -29.02 3.67
N ALA A 785 -29.02 -29.96 2.90
CA ALA A 785 -28.45 -31.19 3.45
C ALA A 785 -26.99 -31.38 3.00
N HIS A 786 -26.12 -31.76 3.93
CA HIS A 786 -24.73 -32.11 3.66
C HIS A 786 -24.30 -33.25 4.60
N GLY A 787 -24.08 -34.44 4.04
CA GLY A 787 -23.86 -35.66 4.81
C GLY A 787 -25.01 -35.93 5.78
N GLU A 788 -24.72 -36.03 7.07
CA GLU A 788 -25.73 -36.23 8.12
C GLU A 788 -26.39 -34.93 8.62
N LYS A 789 -25.90 -33.75 8.22
CA LYS A 789 -26.45 -32.46 8.65
C LYS A 789 -27.55 -32.03 7.70
N THR A 790 -28.72 -31.71 8.26
CA THR A 790 -29.84 -31.10 7.53
C THR A 790 -30.35 -29.90 8.31
N VAL A 791 -30.55 -28.78 7.63
CA VAL A 791 -31.05 -27.52 8.22
C VAL A 791 -32.11 -26.91 7.33
N CYS A 792 -33.10 -26.24 7.91
CA CYS A 792 -34.09 -25.48 7.16
C CYS A 792 -33.84 -23.97 7.34
N LEU A 793 -33.72 -23.25 6.23
CA LEU A 793 -33.83 -21.80 6.20
C LEU A 793 -35.29 -21.45 5.92
N GLN A 794 -35.94 -20.80 6.88
CA GLN A 794 -37.31 -20.30 6.71
C GLN A 794 -37.28 -18.84 6.31
N GLU A 795 -38.03 -18.51 5.27
CA GLU A 795 -38.20 -17.14 4.80
C GLU A 795 -39.51 -16.57 5.36
N ASN A 796 -39.39 -15.69 6.35
CA ASN A 796 -40.54 -14.93 6.86
C ASN A 796 -40.61 -13.56 6.17
N GLU A 797 -41.69 -12.80 6.36
CA GLU A 797 -41.83 -11.45 5.76
C GLU A 797 -40.67 -10.50 6.13
N ASN A 798 -40.06 -10.68 7.31
CA ASN A 798 -39.08 -9.73 7.85
C ASN A 798 -37.62 -10.19 7.75
N GLN A 799 -37.32 -11.50 7.79
CA GLN A 799 -35.95 -12.02 7.77
C GLN A 799 -35.92 -13.52 7.46
N ALA A 800 -34.75 -14.02 7.02
CA ALA A 800 -34.47 -15.46 6.97
C ALA A 800 -33.95 -15.98 8.32
N GLU A 801 -34.38 -17.16 8.75
CA GLU A 801 -33.97 -17.77 10.02
C GLU A 801 -33.70 -19.27 9.86
N TRP A 802 -32.62 -19.75 10.49
CA TRP A 802 -32.38 -21.18 10.64
C TRP A 802 -33.38 -21.78 11.62
N LYS A 803 -34.06 -22.86 11.21
CA LYS A 803 -34.77 -23.76 12.11
C LYS A 803 -34.08 -25.11 12.10
N ALA A 804 -33.77 -25.61 13.30
CA ALA A 804 -33.37 -26.99 13.48
C ALA A 804 -34.52 -27.91 13.07
N ILE A 805 -34.20 -28.96 12.32
CA ILE A 805 -35.13 -30.07 12.02
C ILE A 805 -35.08 -31.06 13.17
#